data_AF-A0AAX7U6X9-F1
#
_entry.id   AF-A0AAX7U6X9-F1
#
_cell.length_a   1.000
_cell.length_b   1.000
_cell.length_c   1.000
_cell.angle_alpha   90.00
_cell.angle_beta   90.00
_cell.angle_gamma   90.00
#
_symmetry.space_group_name_H-M   'P 1'
#
loop_
_entity.id
_entity.type
_entity.pdbx_description
1 polymer ?
#
loop_
_entity_poly.entity_id
_entity_poly.type
_entity_poly.pdbx_seq_one_letter_code
_entity_poly.pdbx_strand_id
1 'polypeptide(L)'
;DKEHRHKDHKKDKEREKFKHSNSEHKEHSEKKHRDKDKERLKHSDSSSDKHRQKHKDRDKDKRREEKVCLWVVGMLLNEKLYMCLDFGCSCSGVIFYRYEYKPKKVKLEHDKKAKKRKHEYDEDEEDEVYYMWEEERYTDGSKWRFLEHKGPVFAPPYEPLPGKVKFYYGGKPMKLSAPAEEVATFFAKMLDHEYTTKDIFRKNFFKDWRKEMTSEEKSVITDLNKCDFSEMSEYFKAQSEARKQMSKEEKQKIKEENERLLQEYGFCIMDNHKERIGNFRIEPPGLFRGRGDHPKMGMLKRRIRPEDIIINCSKDSKHPKPPPGTKWKEVRHDNKVTWLASWTENIQGSIKYIMLNPSSRIKGEKDWQKYETARRLKKCVDRIRAQYREDWKSKEMRIRQRAVALYFIDKLALRAGNEKEEGETADTVGCCSLRVEHIKLYPKLDDQEYVVEFDFLGKDSIRYYNKIPVEKRVFKNLQLFLENKQPEDDLFDRLNTSILNKHLQELMDGLTAKVFRTYNASITLQQQLKELTCSDDSIPAKILSYNRANRAVAILCNHQRAPPKTFEKSMQNLQNKIDEKQNQLSAARKQLKAAKADHKASHDDKSKKAVEMKRKAVQRIEEQLMKLQVQATDREENKQIALGTSKLNYLDPRISVAWCKKFGIPIEKIYNKTQREKFAWAIDMADKDYEF
;
A
#
# COMPACT_ATOMS: atom_id res chain seq x y z
N ASP A 1 16.38 59.57 -32.86
CA ASP A 1 16.07 60.65 -31.91
C ASP A 1 14.83 61.44 -32.28
N LYS A 2 14.18 62.02 -31.26
CA LYS A 2 13.06 62.98 -31.33
C LYS A 2 11.73 62.40 -31.85
N GLU A 3 11.08 61.62 -30.99
CA GLU A 3 9.76 61.00 -31.20
C GLU A 3 8.57 61.97 -31.02
N HIS A 4 7.34 61.47 -31.16
CA HIS A 4 6.17 62.27 -31.54
C HIS A 4 4.88 61.95 -30.74
N ARG A 5 4.20 63.03 -30.32
CA ARG A 5 2.73 63.27 -30.26
C ARG A 5 1.78 62.40 -29.40
N HIS A 6 0.99 63.12 -28.57
CA HIS A 6 -0.47 63.07 -28.28
C HIS A 6 -1.23 61.73 -28.05
N LYS A 7 -2.23 61.58 -27.15
CA LYS A 7 -3.31 62.39 -26.50
C LYS A 7 -4.73 62.34 -27.13
N ASP A 8 -5.73 62.23 -26.23
CA ASP A 8 -7.17 62.63 -26.36
C ASP A 8 -8.07 61.80 -27.35
N HIS A 9 -9.42 61.67 -27.26
CA HIS A 9 -10.41 61.67 -26.15
C HIS A 9 -11.80 61.06 -26.56
N LYS A 10 -12.55 60.48 -25.59
CA LYS A 10 -14.03 60.32 -25.41
C LYS A 10 -15.09 60.39 -26.58
N LYS A 11 -16.06 59.44 -26.51
CA LYS A 11 -17.55 59.54 -26.75
C LYS A 11 -18.07 59.67 -28.22
N ASP A 12 -19.37 59.45 -28.58
CA ASP A 12 -20.64 59.21 -27.84
C ASP A 12 -21.74 58.45 -28.68
N LYS A 13 -22.78 57.87 -28.02
CA LYS A 13 -24.20 57.64 -28.50
C LYS A 13 -24.49 56.64 -29.65
N GLU A 14 -25.74 56.19 -29.98
CA GLU A 14 -27.16 56.40 -29.55
C GLU A 14 -27.98 55.06 -29.81
N ARG A 15 -28.90 54.50 -28.96
CA ARG A 15 -30.42 54.56 -28.86
C ARG A 15 -31.23 54.16 -30.15
N GLU A 16 -32.41 53.50 -30.17
CA GLU A 16 -33.35 52.91 -29.15
C GLU A 16 -34.50 51.99 -29.74
N LYS A 17 -35.09 51.09 -28.90
CA LYS A 17 -36.54 50.68 -28.75
C LYS A 17 -37.39 49.74 -29.68
N PHE A 18 -38.10 48.81 -28.99
CA PHE A 18 -39.56 48.43 -29.01
C PHE A 18 -40.23 47.27 -29.83
N LYS A 19 -41.21 46.61 -29.14
CA LYS A 19 -42.44 45.85 -29.57
C LYS A 19 -42.28 44.41 -30.13
N HIS A 20 -42.93 43.38 -29.56
CA HIS A 20 -44.32 42.84 -29.79
C HIS A 20 -44.55 42.27 -31.22
N SER A 21 -45.34 41.22 -31.50
CA SER A 21 -45.88 40.05 -30.75
C SER A 21 -46.78 39.20 -31.69
N ASN A 22 -46.77 37.86 -31.60
CA ASN A 22 -47.76 36.89 -32.15
C ASN A 22 -48.13 36.84 -33.66
N SER A 23 -48.08 35.59 -34.19
CA SER A 23 -48.95 34.95 -35.20
C SER A 23 -49.12 35.57 -36.61
N GLU A 24 -49.67 34.92 -37.66
CA GLU A 24 -50.40 33.63 -37.79
C GLU A 24 -50.40 33.09 -39.25
N HIS A 25 -50.68 31.77 -39.44
CA HIS A 25 -51.33 31.16 -40.64
C HIS A 25 -50.63 31.21 -42.05
N LYS A 26 -50.96 30.37 -43.07
CA LYS A 26 -51.90 29.21 -43.20
C LYS A 26 -51.52 28.17 -44.30
N GLU A 27 -51.86 26.91 -44.00
CA GLU A 27 -52.44 25.79 -44.80
C GLU A 27 -52.28 25.61 -46.34
N HIS A 28 -51.93 24.37 -46.73
CA HIS A 28 -52.82 23.35 -47.36
C HIS A 28 -52.13 21.95 -47.27
N SER A 29 -52.70 20.89 -46.68
CA SER A 29 -53.65 19.89 -47.24
C SER A 29 -53.13 19.11 -48.46
N GLU A 30 -53.33 17.80 -48.67
CA GLU A 30 -54.00 16.73 -47.90
C GLU A 30 -53.81 15.38 -48.65
N LYS A 31 -53.84 14.21 -47.97
CA LYS A 31 -54.72 13.07 -48.34
C LYS A 31 -54.55 11.75 -47.55
N LYS A 32 -55.72 11.23 -47.14
CA LYS A 32 -56.10 9.82 -46.92
C LYS A 32 -55.58 9.06 -45.69
N HIS A 33 -56.42 8.11 -45.30
CA HIS A 33 -56.52 7.45 -43.99
C HIS A 33 -57.37 6.17 -44.19
N ARG A 34 -57.34 5.20 -43.25
CA ARG A 34 -58.21 4.00 -43.17
C ARG A 34 -57.94 2.90 -44.22
N ASP A 35 -58.25 1.61 -44.00
CA ASP A 35 -58.66 0.87 -42.79
C ASP A 35 -58.43 -0.65 -43.03
N LYS A 36 -58.18 -1.44 -41.95
CA LYS A 36 -58.74 -2.80 -41.64
C LYS A 36 -58.62 -3.95 -42.67
N ASP A 37 -58.69 -5.25 -42.32
CA ASP A 37 -58.90 -5.91 -41.02
C ASP A 37 -58.30 -7.34 -40.99
N LYS A 38 -58.18 -7.90 -39.76
CA LYS A 38 -58.21 -9.34 -39.37
C LYS A 38 -57.12 -10.35 -39.83
N GLU A 39 -56.83 -11.24 -38.87
CA GLU A 39 -56.27 -12.61 -38.95
C GLU A 39 -54.96 -12.83 -39.75
N ARG A 40 -53.83 -13.19 -39.11
CA ARG A 40 -53.68 -14.37 -38.24
C ARG A 40 -52.56 -14.26 -37.18
N LEU A 41 -52.91 -14.71 -35.96
CA LEU A 41 -52.13 -15.57 -35.04
C LEU A 41 -50.69 -15.20 -34.57
N LYS A 42 -50.58 -15.15 -33.23
CA LYS A 42 -49.46 -15.55 -32.34
C LYS A 42 -48.34 -14.54 -31.97
N HIS A 43 -48.37 -14.16 -30.68
CA HIS A 43 -47.29 -13.70 -29.79
C HIS A 43 -46.49 -12.44 -30.22
N SER A 44 -46.35 -11.41 -29.38
CA SER A 44 -46.07 -11.45 -27.94
C SER A 44 -46.52 -10.18 -27.20
N ASP A 45 -46.65 -10.27 -25.87
CA ASP A 45 -47.48 -9.36 -25.07
C ASP A 45 -46.79 -8.87 -23.77
N SER A 46 -47.25 -7.74 -23.22
CA SER A 46 -47.12 -7.36 -21.79
C SER A 46 -45.74 -6.99 -21.19
N SER A 47 -44.80 -6.41 -21.96
CA SER A 47 -43.47 -6.05 -21.42
C SER A 47 -43.44 -4.81 -20.50
N SER A 48 -44.22 -3.76 -20.82
CA SER A 48 -43.99 -2.40 -20.29
C SER A 48 -44.35 -2.19 -18.81
N ASP A 49 -45.56 -2.54 -18.36
CA ASP A 49 -46.04 -2.16 -17.02
C ASP A 49 -45.47 -2.99 -15.88
N LYS A 50 -45.09 -4.26 -16.13
CA LYS A 50 -44.45 -5.13 -15.13
C LYS A 50 -43.14 -4.54 -14.61
N HIS A 51 -42.49 -3.66 -15.36
CA HIS A 51 -41.23 -3.04 -14.97
C HIS A 51 -41.38 -1.89 -13.96
N ARG A 52 -42.56 -1.24 -13.90
CA ARG A 52 -42.81 -0.08 -13.03
C ARG A 52 -43.19 -0.47 -11.60
N GLN A 53 -43.89 -1.60 -11.44
CA GLN A 53 -44.26 -2.12 -10.11
C GLN A 53 -43.06 -2.74 -9.39
N LYS A 54 -42.27 -3.58 -10.09
CA LYS A 54 -41.08 -4.26 -9.54
C LYS A 54 -40.03 -3.34 -8.91
N HIS A 55 -39.99 -2.06 -9.30
CA HIS A 55 -39.08 -1.09 -8.70
C HIS A 55 -39.52 -0.64 -7.30
N LYS A 56 -40.83 -0.49 -7.06
CA LYS A 56 -41.37 0.02 -5.78
C LYS A 56 -41.24 -0.98 -4.63
N ASP A 57 -41.33 -2.27 -4.92
CA ASP A 57 -41.18 -3.31 -3.89
C ASP A 57 -39.71 -3.55 -3.53
N ARG A 58 -38.80 -3.46 -4.50
CA ARG A 58 -37.35 -3.57 -4.27
C ARG A 58 -36.79 -2.49 -3.33
N ASP A 59 -37.37 -1.29 -3.37
CA ASP A 59 -36.99 -0.19 -2.46
C ASP A 59 -37.64 -0.30 -1.07
N LYS A 60 -38.61 -1.21 -0.85
CA LYS A 60 -39.16 -1.51 0.48
C LYS A 60 -38.33 -2.55 1.23
N ASP A 61 -37.89 -3.61 0.57
CA ASP A 61 -37.08 -4.65 1.23
C ASP A 61 -35.65 -4.17 1.56
N LYS A 62 -35.03 -3.35 0.71
CA LYS A 62 -33.78 -2.64 1.07
C LYS A 62 -33.90 -1.86 2.39
N ARG A 63 -35.01 -1.12 2.57
CA ARG A 63 -35.32 -0.36 3.80
C ARG A 63 -35.63 -1.26 5.01
N ARG A 64 -35.76 -2.57 4.84
CA ARG A 64 -35.78 -3.56 5.94
C ARG A 64 -34.37 -4.06 6.26
N GLU A 65 -33.57 -4.41 5.25
CA GLU A 65 -32.18 -4.86 5.45
C GLU A 65 -31.31 -3.77 6.11
N GLU A 66 -31.42 -2.51 5.67
CA GLU A 66 -30.74 -1.37 6.29
C GLU A 66 -31.12 -1.19 7.77
N LYS A 67 -32.40 -1.43 8.13
CA LYS A 67 -32.86 -1.35 9.52
C LYS A 67 -32.35 -2.49 10.41
N VAL A 68 -32.18 -3.70 9.86
CA VAL A 68 -31.55 -4.82 10.58
C VAL A 68 -30.05 -4.54 10.78
N CYS A 69 -29.37 -3.97 9.79
CA CYS A 69 -27.99 -3.49 9.93
C CYS A 69 -27.87 -2.45 11.04
N LEU A 70 -28.74 -1.43 11.07
CA LEU A 70 -28.78 -0.41 12.13
C LEU A 70 -28.97 -1.00 13.54
N TRP A 71 -29.77 -2.05 13.70
CA TRP A 71 -29.97 -2.70 15.01
C TRP A 71 -28.74 -3.49 15.49
N VAL A 72 -28.08 -4.23 14.58
CA VAL A 72 -26.84 -4.96 14.90
C VAL A 72 -25.67 -4.00 15.18
N VAL A 73 -25.58 -2.89 14.46
CA VAL A 73 -24.64 -1.78 14.77
C VAL A 73 -24.98 -1.14 16.11
N GLY A 74 -26.27 -1.00 16.46
CA GLY A 74 -26.72 -0.53 17.77
C GLY A 74 -26.24 -1.40 18.94
N MET A 75 -26.28 -2.73 18.79
CA MET A 75 -25.72 -3.64 19.81
C MET A 75 -24.19 -3.53 19.93
N LEU A 76 -23.48 -3.29 18.81
CA LEU A 76 -22.01 -3.17 18.79
C LEU A 76 -21.47 -1.83 19.32
N LEU A 77 -22.33 -0.83 19.53
CA LEU A 77 -21.93 0.51 20.01
C LEU A 77 -22.08 0.72 21.53
N ASN A 78 -22.78 -0.16 22.25
CA ASN A 78 -23.19 0.10 23.64
C ASN A 78 -22.34 -0.58 24.74
N GLU A 79 -21.44 -1.51 24.40
CA GLU A 79 -20.56 -2.22 25.36
C GLU A 79 -19.06 -1.90 25.22
N LYS A 80 -18.71 -0.77 24.58
CA LYS A 80 -17.33 -0.24 24.56
C LYS A 80 -17.28 1.29 24.63
N LEU A 81 -17.65 1.89 25.77
CA LEU A 81 -16.91 3.05 26.37
C LEU A 81 -17.43 3.48 27.76
N TYR A 82 -17.31 2.67 28.82
CA TYR A 82 -17.32 3.21 30.19
C TYR A 82 -16.34 2.48 31.11
N MET A 83 -15.63 3.29 31.91
CA MET A 83 -14.75 2.95 33.04
C MET A 83 -13.65 1.89 32.80
N CYS A 84 -12.44 2.38 32.60
CA CYS A 84 -11.23 1.68 33.03
C CYS A 84 -10.85 2.23 34.41
N LEU A 85 -10.50 1.35 35.37
CA LEU A 85 -10.00 1.67 36.71
C LEU A 85 -10.96 2.46 37.63
N ASP A 86 -11.59 1.77 38.59
CA ASP A 86 -11.18 1.85 39.99
C ASP A 86 -11.91 0.82 40.87
N PHE A 87 -11.37 0.58 42.08
CA PHE A 87 -11.80 -0.38 43.11
C PHE A 87 -11.88 -1.87 42.73
N GLY A 88 -11.14 -2.69 43.48
CA GLY A 88 -11.20 -4.15 43.39
C GLY A 88 -12.08 -4.74 44.50
N CYS A 89 -12.88 -5.75 44.14
CA CYS A 89 -13.44 -6.72 45.09
C CYS A 89 -13.59 -8.08 44.38
N SER A 90 -13.48 -9.17 45.14
CA SER A 90 -13.69 -10.54 44.64
C SER A 90 -15.17 -10.89 44.58
N CYS A 91 -15.58 -11.64 43.55
CA CYS A 91 -16.76 -12.50 43.63
C CYS A 91 -16.59 -13.75 42.75
N SER A 92 -17.16 -14.88 43.18
CA SER A 92 -16.82 -16.21 42.67
C SER A 92 -18.01 -16.94 42.03
N GLY A 93 -17.72 -17.77 41.02
CA GLY A 93 -18.48 -18.99 40.77
C GLY A 93 -19.57 -18.94 39.68
N VAL A 94 -19.24 -19.44 38.49
CA VAL A 94 -20.21 -20.06 37.58
C VAL A 94 -19.61 -21.38 37.10
N ILE A 95 -20.35 -22.48 37.24
CA ILE A 95 -19.88 -23.83 36.89
C ILE A 95 -20.25 -24.14 35.44
N PHE A 96 -19.29 -24.58 34.64
CA PHE A 96 -19.53 -25.14 33.30
C PHE A 96 -18.98 -26.57 33.21
N TYR A 97 -19.75 -27.47 32.60
CA TYR A 97 -19.41 -28.89 32.50
C TYR A 97 -18.23 -29.15 31.55
N ARG A 98 -17.19 -29.77 32.09
CA ARG A 98 -15.92 -30.07 31.41
C ARG A 98 -15.97 -31.44 30.73
N TYR A 99 -15.83 -31.49 29.41
CA TYR A 99 -15.55 -32.72 28.67
C TYR A 99 -14.06 -32.82 28.32
N GLU A 100 -13.36 -33.84 28.81
CA GLU A 100 -11.95 -34.05 28.50
C GLU A 100 -11.74 -34.61 27.08
N TYR A 101 -10.77 -34.05 26.34
CA TYR A 101 -10.28 -34.62 25.10
C TYR A 101 -8.81 -35.07 25.26
N LYS A 102 -8.59 -36.39 25.30
CA LYS A 102 -7.24 -36.98 25.41
C LYS A 102 -6.68 -37.29 24.00
N PRO A 103 -5.55 -36.68 23.59
CA PRO A 103 -4.98 -36.94 22.27
C PRO A 103 -4.34 -38.33 22.21
N LYS A 104 -4.73 -39.15 21.23
CA LYS A 104 -4.01 -40.40 20.90
C LYS A 104 -2.93 -40.13 19.86
N LYS A 105 -1.71 -40.61 20.12
CA LYS A 105 -0.63 -40.68 19.12
C LYS A 105 -1.08 -41.59 17.97
N VAL A 106 -0.79 -41.20 16.73
CA VAL A 106 -0.95 -42.04 15.54
C VAL A 106 0.44 -42.24 14.93
N LYS A 107 0.81 -43.49 14.64
CA LYS A 107 2.05 -43.81 13.93
C LYS A 107 1.89 -43.44 12.45
N LEU A 108 2.96 -42.90 11.85
CA LEU A 108 3.11 -42.87 10.41
C LEU A 108 3.69 -44.22 9.97
N GLU A 109 2.93 -44.99 9.21
CA GLU A 109 3.47 -46.09 8.41
C GLU A 109 3.59 -45.67 6.95
N HIS A 110 4.62 -46.21 6.31
CA HIS A 110 4.98 -45.91 4.93
C HIS A 110 4.10 -46.71 3.97
N ASP A 111 3.64 -46.08 2.89
CA ASP A 111 3.45 -46.83 1.64
C ASP A 111 3.91 -45.98 0.43
N LYS A 112 4.44 -46.66 -0.59
CA LYS A 112 5.05 -46.07 -1.79
C LYS A 112 4.60 -46.86 -3.03
N LYS A 113 3.86 -46.22 -3.95
CA LYS A 113 4.05 -46.28 -5.42
C LYS A 113 2.85 -45.68 -6.18
N ALA A 114 3.09 -44.67 -7.02
CA ALA A 114 2.59 -44.61 -8.41
C ALA A 114 3.08 -43.36 -9.18
N LYS A 115 4.15 -43.53 -9.96
CA LYS A 115 4.49 -42.83 -11.21
C LYS A 115 3.94 -41.40 -11.43
N LYS A 116 4.84 -40.41 -11.37
CA LYS A 116 4.93 -39.40 -12.44
C LYS A 116 6.39 -39.04 -12.68
N ARG A 117 6.83 -39.09 -13.95
CA ARG A 117 8.20 -38.67 -14.34
C ARG A 117 8.36 -37.18 -14.02
N LYS A 118 9.45 -36.82 -13.33
CA LYS A 118 9.90 -35.44 -13.12
C LYS A 118 11.25 -35.32 -13.82
N HIS A 119 11.55 -34.16 -14.40
CA HIS A 119 12.91 -33.89 -14.89
C HIS A 119 13.86 -33.82 -13.69
N GLU A 120 15.03 -34.40 -13.86
CA GLU A 120 16.12 -34.46 -12.90
C GLU A 120 17.24 -33.59 -13.46
N TYR A 121 17.28 -32.33 -13.02
CA TYR A 121 18.36 -31.36 -13.17
C TYR A 121 18.01 -30.15 -12.29
N ASP A 122 18.43 -30.28 -11.05
CA ASP A 122 18.70 -29.25 -10.05
C ASP A 122 19.26 -30.10 -8.90
N GLU A 123 20.58 -30.28 -8.86
CA GLU A 123 21.22 -30.64 -7.59
C GLU A 123 20.99 -29.44 -6.68
N ASP A 124 20.27 -29.64 -5.57
CA ASP A 124 20.17 -28.61 -4.55
C ASP A 124 21.59 -28.36 -4.02
N GLU A 125 22.26 -27.28 -4.48
CA GLU A 125 23.30 -26.63 -3.66
C GLU A 125 22.65 -26.47 -2.28
N GLU A 126 23.17 -27.15 -1.25
CA GLU A 126 22.67 -26.94 0.10
C GLU A 126 22.95 -25.48 0.46
N ASP A 127 21.92 -24.62 0.32
CA ASP A 127 21.91 -23.19 0.66
C ASP A 127 22.36 -23.07 2.13
N GLU A 128 23.68 -22.96 2.34
CA GLU A 128 24.32 -23.08 3.64
C GLU A 128 23.68 -22.06 4.59
N VAL A 129 22.97 -22.57 5.60
CA VAL A 129 22.06 -21.74 6.41
C VAL A 129 22.90 -20.85 7.30
N TYR A 130 23.23 -19.68 6.79
CA TYR A 130 24.13 -18.74 7.42
C TYR A 130 23.46 -18.04 8.61
N TYR A 131 23.81 -18.49 9.82
CA TYR A 131 23.37 -17.94 11.12
C TYR A 131 24.07 -16.60 11.44
N MET A 132 24.04 -15.68 10.47
CA MET A 132 24.42 -14.26 10.47
C MET A 132 24.29 -13.50 11.80
N TRP A 133 23.32 -13.85 12.66
CA TRP A 133 23.07 -13.21 13.95
C TRP A 133 24.00 -13.67 15.09
N GLU A 134 24.82 -14.70 14.85
CA GLU A 134 25.79 -15.25 15.80
C GLU A 134 27.21 -14.69 15.63
N GLU A 135 27.47 -13.93 14.56
CA GLU A 135 28.78 -13.32 14.29
C GLU A 135 29.13 -12.10 15.15
N GLU A 136 30.44 -11.91 15.37
CA GLU A 136 30.97 -10.66 15.93
C GLU A 136 30.85 -9.47 14.95
N ARG A 137 30.59 -8.29 15.52
CA ARG A 137 30.38 -7.04 14.77
C ARG A 137 31.68 -6.29 14.51
N TYR A 138 31.79 -5.68 13.34
CA TYR A 138 32.85 -4.69 13.08
C TYR A 138 32.67 -3.43 13.94
N THR A 139 33.58 -3.25 14.91
CA THR A 139 33.61 -2.12 15.85
C THR A 139 34.20 -0.84 15.26
N ASP A 140 35.05 -0.94 14.24
CA ASP A 140 35.75 0.18 13.55
C ASP A 140 34.85 1.01 12.61
N GLY A 141 33.53 0.84 12.69
CA GLY A 141 32.55 1.48 11.81
C GLY A 141 32.57 0.99 10.36
N SER A 142 33.44 0.07 9.96
CA SER A 142 33.40 -0.58 8.64
C SER A 142 32.11 -1.38 8.45
N LYS A 143 31.75 -1.66 7.21
CA LYS A 143 30.53 -2.39 6.84
C LYS A 143 30.83 -3.72 6.16
N TRP A 144 32.01 -3.82 5.56
CA TRP A 144 32.59 -5.01 4.94
C TRP A 144 34.11 -4.86 4.92
N ARG A 145 34.82 -5.97 4.76
CA ARG A 145 36.24 -6.09 4.43
C ARG A 145 36.43 -6.37 2.94
N PHE A 146 35.63 -7.28 2.37
CA PHE A 146 35.67 -7.65 0.95
C PHE A 146 34.32 -7.41 0.26
N LEU A 147 34.33 -6.96 -1.00
CA LEU A 147 33.13 -6.75 -1.82
C LEU A 147 33.41 -6.90 -3.32
N GLU A 148 32.95 -7.99 -3.95
CA GLU A 148 32.93 -8.18 -5.42
C GLU A 148 31.49 -8.27 -5.95
N HIS A 149 31.21 -7.62 -7.10
CA HIS A 149 29.95 -7.78 -7.83
C HIS A 149 30.15 -7.50 -9.33
N LYS A 150 29.23 -7.98 -10.19
CA LYS A 150 29.32 -7.80 -11.67
C LYS A 150 28.82 -6.44 -12.19
N GLY A 151 28.55 -5.49 -11.30
CA GLY A 151 27.98 -4.18 -11.66
C GLY A 151 26.48 -4.23 -11.95
N PRO A 152 25.90 -3.13 -12.47
CA PRO A 152 24.48 -3.04 -12.79
C PRO A 152 24.11 -3.66 -14.15
N VAL A 153 22.88 -4.18 -14.25
CA VAL A 153 22.23 -4.47 -15.55
C VAL A 153 21.50 -3.22 -16.03
N PHE A 154 21.85 -2.76 -17.23
CA PHE A 154 21.20 -1.63 -17.89
C PHE A 154 19.80 -1.96 -18.41
N ALA A 155 18.95 -0.94 -18.51
CA ALA A 155 17.67 -1.08 -19.20
C ALA A 155 17.88 -1.33 -20.71
N PRO A 156 17.16 -2.28 -21.34
CA PRO A 156 17.29 -2.58 -22.77
C PRO A 156 17.23 -1.34 -23.67
N PRO A 157 17.94 -1.33 -24.83
CA PRO A 157 17.89 -0.22 -25.77
C PRO A 157 16.47 0.03 -26.28
N TYR A 158 16.25 1.19 -26.89
CA TYR A 158 14.95 1.49 -27.50
C TYR A 158 14.78 0.70 -28.82
N GLU A 159 13.63 0.05 -28.96
CA GLU A 159 13.17 -0.56 -30.21
C GLU A 159 12.20 0.42 -30.90
N PRO A 160 12.56 0.99 -32.05
CA PRO A 160 11.69 1.91 -32.80
C PRO A 160 10.36 1.27 -33.21
N LEU A 161 9.34 2.10 -33.42
CA LEU A 161 8.03 1.63 -33.85
C LEU A 161 8.08 1.00 -35.26
N PRO A 162 7.39 -0.13 -35.49
CA PRO A 162 7.23 -0.67 -36.84
C PRO A 162 6.47 0.33 -37.70
N GLY A 163 6.97 0.68 -38.89
CA GLY A 163 6.46 1.79 -39.74
C GLY A 163 5.00 1.70 -40.22
N LYS A 164 4.26 0.68 -39.81
CA LYS A 164 2.79 0.61 -39.92
C LYS A 164 2.05 1.34 -38.79
N VAL A 165 2.73 1.62 -37.67
CA VAL A 165 2.24 2.39 -36.53
C VAL A 165 2.75 3.82 -36.70
N LYS A 166 1.86 4.80 -36.66
CA LYS A 166 2.17 6.19 -36.94
C LYS A 166 1.87 7.08 -35.74
N PHE A 167 2.57 8.21 -35.71
CA PHE A 167 2.23 9.38 -34.93
C PHE A 167 1.56 10.40 -35.86
N TYR A 168 0.58 11.16 -35.37
CA TYR A 168 -0.08 12.21 -36.16
C TYR A 168 0.01 13.55 -35.45
N TYR A 169 0.19 14.61 -36.25
CA TYR A 169 0.13 15.99 -35.79
C TYR A 169 -0.81 16.80 -36.69
N GLY A 170 -1.84 17.41 -36.08
CA GLY A 170 -2.86 18.15 -36.83
C GLY A 170 -3.60 17.27 -37.86
N GLY A 171 -3.78 15.98 -37.57
CA GLY A 171 -4.37 14.98 -38.47
C GLY A 171 -3.46 14.48 -39.59
N LYS A 172 -2.22 14.97 -39.72
CA LYS A 172 -1.24 14.50 -40.71
C LYS A 172 -0.26 13.51 -40.09
N PRO A 173 0.04 12.37 -40.75
CA PRO A 173 1.03 11.42 -40.24
C PRO A 173 2.44 12.04 -40.29
N MET A 174 3.19 11.88 -39.21
CA MET A 174 4.54 12.42 -39.05
C MET A 174 5.45 11.34 -38.44
N LYS A 175 6.58 11.05 -39.10
CA LYS A 175 7.61 10.16 -38.53
C LYS A 175 8.48 10.97 -37.57
N LEU A 176 8.68 10.44 -36.37
CA LEU A 176 9.53 11.05 -35.35
C LEU A 176 10.99 10.58 -35.46
N SER A 177 11.91 11.37 -34.92
CA SER A 177 13.29 10.95 -34.63
C SER A 177 13.29 9.93 -33.48
N ALA A 178 14.25 9.00 -33.46
CA ALA A 178 14.24 7.92 -32.45
C ALA A 178 14.21 8.40 -30.97
N PRO A 179 14.89 9.49 -30.56
CA PRO A 179 14.76 10.03 -29.21
C PRO A 179 13.37 10.61 -28.93
N ALA A 180 12.81 11.38 -29.87
CA ALA A 180 11.46 11.91 -29.76
C ALA A 180 10.39 10.80 -29.77
N GLU A 181 10.61 9.72 -30.53
CA GLU A 181 9.75 8.55 -30.59
C GLU A 181 9.76 7.77 -29.27
N GLU A 182 10.94 7.46 -28.68
CA GLU A 182 11.06 6.79 -27.38
C GLU A 182 10.21 7.52 -26.32
N VAL A 183 10.35 8.85 -26.25
CA VAL A 183 9.64 9.70 -25.29
C VAL A 183 8.14 9.79 -25.58
N ALA A 184 7.74 9.91 -26.85
CA ALA A 184 6.33 9.85 -27.24
C ALA A 184 5.69 8.50 -26.86
N THR A 185 6.43 7.38 -26.93
CA THR A 185 5.89 6.08 -26.48
C THR A 185 5.53 6.07 -24.99
N PHE A 186 6.24 6.82 -24.13
CA PHE A 186 5.94 6.85 -22.70
C PHE A 186 4.59 7.51 -22.40
N PHE A 187 4.22 8.55 -23.17
CA PHE A 187 2.91 9.19 -23.07
C PHE A 187 1.81 8.30 -23.67
N ALA A 188 2.05 7.70 -24.86
CA ALA A 188 1.12 6.78 -25.52
C ALA A 188 0.77 5.54 -24.65
N LYS A 189 1.77 4.97 -23.96
CA LYS A 189 1.62 3.87 -22.98
C LYS A 189 0.82 4.27 -21.73
N MET A 190 0.58 5.56 -21.51
CA MET A 190 -0.14 6.11 -20.37
C MET A 190 -1.46 6.80 -20.75
N LEU A 191 -1.88 6.75 -22.02
CA LEU A 191 -3.02 7.55 -22.53
C LEU A 191 -4.31 7.36 -21.71
N ASP A 192 -4.63 6.13 -21.31
CA ASP A 192 -5.81 5.76 -20.49
C ASP A 192 -5.67 6.11 -18.98
N HIS A 193 -4.55 6.70 -18.55
CA HIS A 193 -4.26 6.96 -17.14
C HIS A 193 -4.39 8.44 -16.80
N GLU A 194 -5.19 8.74 -15.77
CA GLU A 194 -5.38 10.02 -15.03
C GLU A 194 -4.20 11.02 -14.92
N TYR A 195 -2.95 10.58 -15.10
CA TYR A 195 -1.82 11.51 -15.24
C TYR A 195 -1.87 12.31 -16.55
N THR A 196 -2.26 11.72 -17.69
CA THR A 196 -2.29 12.40 -19.01
C THR A 196 -3.36 13.49 -19.11
N THR A 197 -4.31 13.49 -18.18
CA THR A 197 -5.34 14.53 -17.99
C THR A 197 -4.94 15.63 -17.00
N LYS A 198 -3.84 15.50 -16.25
CA LYS A 198 -3.36 16.56 -15.34
C LYS A 198 -2.50 17.58 -16.08
N ASP A 199 -2.86 18.86 -15.98
CA ASP A 199 -2.15 19.96 -16.66
C ASP A 199 -0.65 20.04 -16.34
N ILE A 200 -0.26 19.84 -15.08
CA ILE A 200 1.15 19.85 -14.66
C ILE A 200 1.91 18.74 -15.40
N PHE A 201 1.33 17.53 -15.48
CA PHE A 201 1.90 16.39 -16.20
C PHE A 201 2.02 16.68 -17.70
N ARG A 202 0.97 17.23 -18.32
CA ARG A 202 0.95 17.61 -19.75
C ARG A 202 2.02 18.66 -20.07
N LYS A 203 2.09 19.73 -19.27
CA LYS A 203 3.05 20.85 -19.43
C LYS A 203 4.49 20.37 -19.29
N ASN A 204 4.80 19.59 -18.26
CA ASN A 204 6.15 19.05 -18.03
C ASN A 204 6.55 18.02 -19.09
N PHE A 205 5.65 17.10 -19.47
CA PHE A 205 5.89 16.16 -20.56
C PHE A 205 6.24 16.90 -21.85
N PHE A 206 5.44 17.90 -22.24
CA PHE A 206 5.67 18.64 -23.49
C PHE A 206 6.97 19.45 -23.45
N LYS A 207 7.29 20.08 -22.31
CA LYS A 207 8.53 20.82 -22.08
C LYS A 207 9.78 19.95 -22.21
N ASP A 208 9.75 18.71 -21.70
CA ASP A 208 10.88 17.79 -21.80
C ASP A 208 10.93 17.05 -23.14
N TRP A 209 9.80 16.60 -23.69
CA TRP A 209 9.73 15.97 -25.01
C TRP A 209 10.23 16.90 -26.11
N ARG A 210 9.92 18.21 -26.04
CA ARG A 210 10.49 19.23 -26.93
C ARG A 210 12.01 19.41 -26.81
N LYS A 211 12.72 18.82 -25.85
CA LYS A 211 14.20 18.85 -25.81
C LYS A 211 14.79 17.81 -26.76
N GLU A 212 14.26 16.58 -26.69
CA GLU A 212 14.72 15.39 -27.43
C GLU A 212 14.36 15.41 -28.93
N MET A 213 13.48 16.33 -29.35
CA MET A 213 13.13 16.59 -30.76
C MET A 213 14.27 17.21 -31.58
N THR A 214 14.29 17.00 -32.90
CA THR A 214 15.11 17.79 -33.84
C THR A 214 14.58 19.22 -34.02
N SER A 215 15.31 20.08 -34.72
CA SER A 215 14.90 21.46 -35.01
C SER A 215 13.61 21.53 -35.85
N GLU A 216 13.44 20.59 -36.77
CA GLU A 216 12.30 20.45 -37.66
C GLU A 216 11.06 19.97 -36.88
N GLU A 217 11.24 18.97 -36.01
CA GLU A 217 10.20 18.52 -35.09
C GLU A 217 9.76 19.65 -34.15
N LYS A 218 10.71 20.43 -33.62
CA LYS A 218 10.47 21.60 -32.77
C LYS A 218 9.69 22.72 -33.46
N SER A 219 9.81 22.89 -34.78
CA SER A 219 9.07 23.93 -35.53
C SER A 219 7.64 23.50 -35.86
N VAL A 220 7.42 22.20 -36.12
CA VAL A 220 6.09 21.64 -36.39
C VAL A 220 5.27 21.45 -35.11
N ILE A 221 5.81 20.71 -34.14
CA ILE A 221 5.06 20.18 -32.99
C ILE A 221 4.97 21.24 -31.87
N THR A 222 4.10 22.23 -32.07
CA THR A 222 3.93 23.41 -31.22
C THR A 222 2.85 23.31 -30.15
N ASP A 223 1.86 22.43 -30.31
CA ASP A 223 0.74 22.25 -29.37
C ASP A 223 0.44 20.76 -29.11
N LEU A 224 0.57 20.32 -27.85
CA LEU A 224 0.30 18.93 -27.43
C LEU A 224 -1.13 18.47 -27.75
N ASN A 225 -2.10 19.38 -27.83
CA ASN A 225 -3.49 19.04 -28.12
C ASN A 225 -3.73 18.69 -29.59
N LYS A 226 -2.77 18.97 -30.48
CA LYS A 226 -2.77 18.57 -31.90
C LYS A 226 -2.01 17.27 -32.16
N CYS A 227 -1.36 16.72 -31.14
CA CYS A 227 -0.65 15.44 -31.20
C CYS A 227 -1.63 14.30 -30.93
N ASP A 228 -1.71 13.32 -31.85
CA ASP A 228 -2.42 12.06 -31.59
C ASP A 228 -1.45 10.90 -31.36
N PHE A 229 -1.73 10.16 -30.29
CA PHE A 229 -0.98 9.00 -29.81
C PHE A 229 -1.84 7.72 -29.84
N SER A 230 -3.01 7.75 -30.49
CA SER A 230 -3.99 6.65 -30.59
C SER A 230 -3.38 5.34 -31.10
N GLU A 231 -2.90 5.30 -32.34
CA GLU A 231 -2.24 4.13 -32.95
C GLU A 231 -1.08 3.61 -32.10
N MET A 232 -0.27 4.50 -31.52
CA MET A 232 0.84 4.14 -30.63
C MET A 232 0.32 3.45 -29.36
N SER A 233 -0.77 3.95 -28.76
CA SER A 233 -1.41 3.36 -27.58
C SER A 233 -2.03 2.00 -27.90
N GLU A 234 -2.74 1.88 -29.02
CA GLU A 234 -3.32 0.63 -29.52
C GLU A 234 -2.25 -0.43 -29.81
N TYR A 235 -1.12 -0.04 -30.40
CA TYR A 235 0.02 -0.92 -30.60
C TYR A 235 0.56 -1.48 -29.27
N PHE A 236 0.72 -0.66 -28.24
CA PHE A 236 1.20 -1.14 -26.94
C PHE A 236 0.14 -1.95 -26.16
N LYS A 237 -1.15 -1.67 -26.36
CA LYS A 237 -2.26 -2.52 -25.88
C LYS A 237 -2.23 -3.89 -26.56
N ALA A 238 -2.13 -3.94 -27.88
CA ALA A 238 -2.01 -5.17 -28.67
C ALA A 238 -0.76 -5.99 -28.30
N GLN A 239 0.41 -5.36 -28.15
CA GLN A 239 1.60 -6.02 -27.61
C GLN A 239 1.35 -6.62 -26.21
N SER A 240 0.58 -5.93 -25.36
CA SER A 240 0.29 -6.40 -24.00
C SER A 240 -0.65 -7.61 -23.96
N GLU A 241 -1.60 -7.70 -24.89
CA GLU A 241 -2.42 -8.92 -25.04
C GLU A 241 -1.63 -10.05 -25.69
N ALA A 242 -0.81 -9.77 -26.71
CA ALA A 242 0.09 -10.74 -27.32
C ALA A 242 1.03 -11.37 -26.27
N ARG A 243 1.65 -10.56 -25.38
CA ARG A 243 2.46 -11.05 -24.25
C ARG A 243 1.68 -11.96 -23.29
N LYS A 244 0.38 -11.74 -23.08
CA LYS A 244 -0.46 -12.67 -22.31
C LYS A 244 -0.74 -13.96 -23.08
N GLN A 245 -0.90 -13.88 -24.40
CA GLN A 245 -1.22 -14.99 -25.28
C GLN A 245 -0.02 -15.86 -25.71
N MET A 246 1.23 -15.40 -25.53
CA MET A 246 2.46 -16.19 -25.85
C MET A 246 2.38 -17.64 -25.38
N SER A 247 3.00 -18.55 -26.14
CA SER A 247 3.09 -19.97 -25.83
C SER A 247 3.77 -20.24 -24.48
N LYS A 248 3.64 -21.47 -23.99
CA LYS A 248 4.39 -21.92 -22.80
C LYS A 248 5.90 -21.92 -23.03
N GLU A 249 6.33 -22.22 -24.25
CA GLU A 249 7.75 -22.33 -24.62
C GLU A 249 8.43 -20.96 -24.69
N GLU A 250 7.80 -19.96 -25.30
CA GLU A 250 8.31 -18.57 -25.29
C GLU A 250 8.38 -18.02 -23.86
N LYS A 251 7.34 -18.25 -23.05
CA LYS A 251 7.32 -17.85 -21.64
C LYS A 251 8.40 -18.55 -20.81
N GLN A 252 8.71 -19.81 -21.14
CA GLN A 252 9.77 -20.57 -20.47
C GLN A 252 11.17 -20.07 -20.87
N LYS A 253 11.44 -19.82 -22.15
CA LYS A 253 12.70 -19.22 -22.62
C LYS A 253 12.97 -17.86 -21.98
N ILE A 254 11.95 -17.00 -21.90
CA ILE A 254 12.02 -15.69 -21.22
C ILE A 254 12.28 -15.86 -19.71
N LYS A 255 11.73 -16.90 -19.08
CA LYS A 255 11.99 -17.22 -17.66
C LYS A 255 13.46 -17.62 -17.45
N GLU A 256 13.96 -18.56 -18.26
CA GLU A 256 15.34 -19.07 -18.22
C GLU A 256 16.38 -17.96 -18.44
N GLU A 257 16.15 -17.06 -19.40
CA GLU A 257 17.00 -15.88 -19.62
C GLU A 257 16.99 -14.93 -18.41
N ASN A 258 15.83 -14.70 -17.78
CA ASN A 258 15.72 -13.88 -16.58
C ASN A 258 16.38 -14.52 -15.35
N GLU A 259 16.39 -15.85 -15.27
CA GLU A 259 17.05 -16.61 -14.20
C GLU A 259 18.57 -16.66 -14.40
N ARG A 260 19.07 -16.83 -15.64
CA ARG A 260 20.49 -16.64 -15.96
C ARG A 260 20.96 -15.23 -15.60
N LEU A 261 20.22 -14.18 -15.96
CA LEU A 261 20.53 -12.80 -15.56
C LEU A 261 20.50 -12.58 -14.04
N LEU A 262 19.69 -13.35 -13.32
CA LEU A 262 19.66 -13.33 -11.85
C LEU A 262 20.87 -14.04 -11.24
N GLN A 263 21.35 -15.15 -11.81
CA GLN A 263 22.58 -15.81 -11.34
C GLN A 263 23.83 -14.98 -11.65
N GLU A 264 23.90 -14.33 -12.82
CA GLU A 264 25.06 -13.55 -13.25
C GLU A 264 25.18 -12.19 -12.53
N TYR A 265 24.07 -11.46 -12.31
CA TYR A 265 24.07 -10.09 -11.76
C TYR A 265 23.25 -9.91 -10.47
N GLY A 266 22.50 -10.92 -10.03
CA GLY A 266 21.64 -10.84 -8.85
C GLY A 266 22.33 -11.10 -7.51
N PHE A 267 23.64 -11.37 -7.52
CA PHE A 267 24.45 -11.70 -6.35
C PHE A 267 25.78 -10.93 -6.34
N CYS A 268 26.36 -10.82 -5.15
CA CYS A 268 27.72 -10.32 -4.90
C CYS A 268 28.42 -11.24 -3.90
N ILE A 269 29.74 -11.17 -3.83
CA ILE A 269 30.50 -11.73 -2.71
C ILE A 269 30.77 -10.60 -1.73
N MET A 270 30.37 -10.74 -0.47
CA MET A 270 30.66 -9.81 0.60
C MET A 270 31.14 -10.58 1.82
N ASP A 271 32.33 -10.24 2.32
CA ASP A 271 32.94 -10.90 3.49
C ASP A 271 32.90 -12.44 3.40
N ASN A 272 33.28 -12.97 2.23
CA ASN A 272 33.24 -14.39 1.82
C ASN A 272 31.85 -14.99 1.51
N HIS A 273 30.74 -14.32 1.83
CA HIS A 273 29.39 -14.87 1.60
C HIS A 273 28.75 -14.41 0.27
N LYS A 274 28.03 -15.34 -0.40
CA LYS A 274 27.28 -15.14 -1.66
C LYS A 274 25.95 -14.42 -1.38
N GLU A 275 26.01 -13.10 -1.26
CA GLU A 275 24.90 -12.25 -0.85
C GLU A 275 24.01 -11.80 -2.01
N ARG A 276 22.69 -11.76 -1.77
CA ARG A 276 21.72 -11.42 -2.83
C ARG A 276 21.57 -9.90 -2.96
N ILE A 277 21.59 -9.40 -4.19
CA ILE A 277 21.37 -7.99 -4.51
C ILE A 277 19.86 -7.69 -4.57
N GLY A 278 19.44 -6.55 -4.02
CA GLY A 278 18.02 -6.15 -3.98
C GLY A 278 17.49 -5.62 -5.30
N ASN A 279 18.28 -4.81 -6.00
CA ASN A 279 17.88 -4.11 -7.24
C ASN A 279 19.03 -3.96 -8.25
N PHE A 280 19.52 -5.08 -8.78
CA PHE A 280 20.65 -5.10 -9.74
C PHE A 280 20.34 -4.47 -11.11
N ARG A 281 19.06 -4.32 -11.47
CA ARG A 281 18.60 -3.70 -12.73
C ARG A 281 18.35 -2.20 -12.52
N ILE A 282 18.95 -1.37 -13.38
CA ILE A 282 18.75 0.09 -13.41
C ILE A 282 17.29 0.42 -13.77
N GLU A 283 16.73 1.49 -13.18
CA GLU A 283 15.39 1.98 -13.57
C GLU A 283 15.36 2.39 -15.05
N PRO A 284 14.40 1.91 -15.86
CA PRO A 284 14.27 2.35 -17.24
C PRO A 284 13.84 3.83 -17.33
N PRO A 285 14.13 4.48 -18.49
CA PRO A 285 13.59 5.81 -18.80
C PRO A 285 12.06 5.79 -18.85
N GLY A 286 11.46 6.97 -18.69
CA GLY A 286 10.00 7.13 -18.68
C GLY A 286 9.56 8.39 -17.93
N LEU A 287 8.27 8.69 -17.94
CA LEU A 287 7.75 9.91 -17.29
C LEU A 287 7.69 9.75 -15.76
N PHE A 288 8.07 10.80 -15.04
CA PHE A 288 8.04 10.83 -13.57
C PHE A 288 6.60 10.91 -13.06
N ARG A 289 6.24 9.98 -12.17
CA ARG A 289 4.88 9.86 -11.58
C ARG A 289 4.96 10.14 -10.09
N GLY A 290 5.26 11.39 -9.75
CA GLY A 290 5.21 11.90 -8.39
C GLY A 290 3.80 11.79 -7.81
N ARG A 291 3.69 11.48 -6.51
CA ARG A 291 2.40 11.24 -5.83
C ARG A 291 1.73 12.55 -5.43
N GLY A 292 0.40 12.51 -5.32
CA GLY A 292 -0.43 13.71 -5.13
C GLY A 292 -0.26 14.68 -6.31
N ASP A 293 -0.22 15.97 -6.00
CA ASP A 293 -0.04 17.04 -6.98
C ASP A 293 1.41 17.52 -7.05
N HIS A 294 2.30 16.55 -7.28
CA HIS A 294 3.74 16.78 -7.36
C HIS A 294 4.10 17.70 -8.56
N PRO A 295 4.75 18.86 -8.33
CA PRO A 295 4.99 19.87 -9.37
C PRO A 295 5.84 19.36 -10.53
N LYS A 296 6.76 18.43 -10.27
CA LYS A 296 7.59 17.73 -11.29
C LYS A 296 6.94 16.53 -11.99
N MET A 297 5.67 16.20 -11.76
CA MET A 297 5.03 15.08 -12.46
C MET A 297 5.05 15.29 -13.98
N GLY A 298 5.25 14.23 -14.77
CA GLY A 298 5.33 14.30 -16.24
C GLY A 298 6.71 14.61 -16.80
N MET A 299 7.66 15.09 -16.00
CA MET A 299 9.05 15.30 -16.42
C MET A 299 9.71 13.97 -16.85
N LEU A 300 10.67 14.04 -17.77
CA LEU A 300 11.34 12.87 -18.34
C LEU A 300 12.44 12.35 -17.40
N LYS A 301 12.29 11.11 -16.89
CA LYS A 301 13.42 10.37 -16.31
C LYS A 301 14.31 9.89 -17.46
N ARG A 302 15.53 10.43 -17.54
CA ARG A 302 16.49 10.11 -18.61
C ARG A 302 17.02 8.69 -18.49
N ARG A 303 17.50 8.15 -19.62
CA ARG A 303 18.18 6.86 -19.69
C ARG A 303 19.59 7.00 -19.09
N ILE A 304 19.81 6.36 -17.93
CA ILE A 304 21.10 6.34 -17.23
C ILE A 304 22.16 5.62 -18.07
N ARG A 305 23.37 6.19 -18.18
CA ARG A 305 24.51 5.65 -18.94
C ARG A 305 25.62 5.15 -18.01
N PRO A 306 26.57 4.31 -18.47
CA PRO A 306 27.76 3.94 -17.69
C PRO A 306 28.49 5.15 -17.09
N GLU A 307 28.54 6.25 -17.82
CA GLU A 307 29.17 7.52 -17.45
C GLU A 307 28.40 8.28 -16.34
N ASP A 308 27.20 7.83 -15.96
CA ASP A 308 26.47 8.30 -14.78
C ASP A 308 26.73 7.43 -13.53
N ILE A 309 27.20 6.19 -13.70
CA ILE A 309 27.32 5.17 -12.64
C ILE A 309 28.66 5.28 -11.88
N ILE A 310 28.57 5.37 -10.56
CA ILE A 310 29.67 5.18 -9.61
C ILE A 310 29.62 3.72 -9.09
N ILE A 311 30.70 2.97 -9.21
CA ILE A 311 30.87 1.62 -8.66
C ILE A 311 31.56 1.68 -7.29
N ASN A 312 31.19 0.78 -6.37
CA ASN A 312 31.85 0.62 -5.08
C ASN A 312 32.10 -0.87 -4.77
N CYS A 313 33.37 -1.24 -4.69
CA CYS A 313 33.87 -2.61 -4.47
C CYS A 313 35.16 -2.58 -3.64
N SER A 314 35.68 -3.71 -3.16
CA SER A 314 36.97 -3.73 -2.45
C SER A 314 38.16 -3.63 -3.41
N LYS A 315 39.32 -3.14 -2.94
CA LYS A 315 40.52 -2.85 -3.79
C LYS A 315 41.17 -4.10 -4.41
N ASP A 316 40.87 -5.25 -3.82
CA ASP A 316 41.33 -6.61 -4.10
C ASP A 316 40.29 -7.45 -4.86
N SER A 317 39.10 -6.91 -5.10
CA SER A 317 38.04 -7.57 -5.87
C SER A 317 38.25 -7.50 -7.39
N LYS A 318 37.61 -8.40 -8.15
CA LYS A 318 37.55 -8.29 -9.61
C LYS A 318 36.55 -7.20 -10.00
N HIS A 319 37.05 -5.97 -10.16
CA HIS A 319 36.25 -4.80 -10.53
C HIS A 319 35.33 -5.09 -11.75
N PRO A 320 34.03 -4.71 -11.70
CA PRO A 320 33.12 -4.92 -12.82
C PRO A 320 33.53 -4.06 -14.02
N LYS A 321 33.51 -4.66 -15.22
CA LYS A 321 33.83 -3.95 -16.46
C LYS A 321 32.59 -3.20 -16.98
N PRO A 322 32.73 -1.96 -17.49
CA PRO A 322 31.63 -1.27 -18.17
C PRO A 322 31.32 -1.96 -19.51
N PRO A 323 30.14 -1.70 -20.11
CA PRO A 323 29.83 -2.13 -21.47
C PRO A 323 30.91 -1.73 -22.49
N PRO A 324 31.16 -2.53 -23.56
CA PRO A 324 32.20 -2.23 -24.54
C PRO A 324 32.08 -0.82 -25.13
N GLY A 325 33.20 -0.10 -25.20
CA GLY A 325 33.27 1.29 -25.70
C GLY A 325 32.79 2.37 -24.71
N THR A 326 32.41 2.02 -23.49
CA THR A 326 31.91 2.96 -22.46
C THR A 326 32.81 2.95 -21.22
N LYS A 327 32.61 3.90 -20.30
CA LYS A 327 33.32 3.95 -19.00
C LYS A 327 32.39 4.24 -17.84
N TRP A 328 32.72 3.71 -16.66
CA TRP A 328 32.09 4.15 -15.42
C TRP A 328 32.41 5.62 -15.15
N LYS A 329 31.51 6.32 -14.44
CA LYS A 329 31.76 7.67 -13.93
C LYS A 329 32.97 7.67 -12.99
N GLU A 330 33.03 6.66 -12.12
CA GLU A 330 34.00 6.51 -11.04
C GLU A 330 33.96 5.06 -10.52
N VAL A 331 35.09 4.53 -10.05
CA VAL A 331 35.18 3.31 -9.24
C VAL A 331 35.83 3.69 -7.92
N ARG A 332 35.21 3.35 -6.79
CA ARG A 332 35.71 3.64 -5.44
C ARG A 332 35.67 2.44 -4.52
N HIS A 333 36.28 2.61 -3.34
CA HIS A 333 36.52 1.56 -2.35
C HIS A 333 36.15 2.03 -0.93
N ASP A 334 34.93 2.53 -0.78
CA ASP A 334 34.38 3.04 0.48
C ASP A 334 33.70 1.91 1.27
N ASN A 335 34.41 1.41 2.29
CA ASN A 335 33.92 0.36 3.17
C ASN A 335 33.09 0.86 4.37
N LYS A 336 32.80 2.16 4.47
CA LYS A 336 31.90 2.74 5.49
C LYS A 336 30.46 2.80 5.00
N VAL A 337 30.21 2.66 3.69
CA VAL A 337 28.89 2.60 3.05
C VAL A 337 28.46 1.18 2.65
N THR A 338 27.18 1.04 2.27
CA THR A 338 26.53 -0.27 2.04
C THR A 338 25.82 -0.36 0.68
N TRP A 339 26.37 0.32 -0.33
CA TRP A 339 25.89 0.31 -1.71
C TRP A 339 27.00 -0.16 -2.64
N LEU A 340 26.59 -0.82 -3.73
CA LEU A 340 27.46 -1.49 -4.70
C LEU A 340 27.62 -0.64 -5.97
N ALA A 341 26.56 0.05 -6.35
CA ALA A 341 26.58 1.08 -7.38
C ALA A 341 25.65 2.24 -6.99
N SER A 342 25.94 3.44 -7.49
CA SER A 342 25.07 4.61 -7.31
C SER A 342 25.08 5.54 -8.52
N TRP A 343 24.07 6.38 -8.66
CA TRP A 343 23.96 7.41 -9.70
C TRP A 343 23.06 8.55 -9.26
N THR A 344 23.19 9.72 -9.89
CA THR A 344 22.30 10.87 -9.68
C THR A 344 21.12 10.80 -10.66
N GLU A 345 19.88 10.79 -10.16
CA GLU A 345 18.70 10.91 -11.02
C GLU A 345 18.35 12.37 -11.34
N ASN A 346 17.69 12.61 -12.48
CA ASN A 346 17.61 13.95 -13.10
C ASN A 346 16.35 14.76 -12.76
N ILE A 347 15.45 14.25 -11.92
CA ILE A 347 14.21 14.93 -11.55
C ILE A 347 14.44 15.76 -10.28
N GLN A 348 15.04 15.17 -9.24
CA GLN A 348 15.28 15.82 -7.95
C GLN A 348 16.78 15.93 -7.59
N GLY A 349 17.69 15.54 -8.51
CA GLY A 349 19.13 15.50 -8.23
C GLY A 349 19.52 14.47 -7.17
N SER A 350 18.62 13.56 -6.80
CA SER A 350 18.82 12.63 -5.69
C SER A 350 19.73 11.46 -6.08
N ILE A 351 20.46 10.91 -5.10
CA ILE A 351 21.32 9.75 -5.33
C ILE A 351 20.49 8.46 -5.21
N LYS A 352 20.49 7.67 -6.27
CA LYS A 352 19.95 6.31 -6.35
C LYS A 352 21.06 5.30 -6.08
N TYR A 353 20.69 4.14 -5.53
CA TYR A 353 21.63 3.11 -5.08
C TYR A 353 21.19 1.71 -5.49
N ILE A 354 22.16 0.85 -5.79
CA ILE A 354 22.03 -0.60 -5.73
C ILE A 354 22.55 -1.06 -4.37
N MET A 355 21.71 -1.79 -3.63
CA MET A 355 22.04 -2.33 -2.31
C MET A 355 21.62 -3.80 -2.22
N LEU A 356 22.13 -4.48 -1.19
CA LEU A 356 21.76 -5.86 -0.88
C LEU A 356 20.26 -6.02 -0.56
N ASN A 357 19.77 -7.23 -0.75
CA ASN A 357 18.40 -7.68 -0.50
C ASN A 357 18.05 -7.59 1.00
N PRO A 358 16.80 -7.34 1.39
CA PRO A 358 16.38 -7.36 2.80
C PRO A 358 16.73 -8.62 3.62
N SER A 359 17.05 -9.76 3.00
CA SER A 359 17.56 -10.97 3.68
C SER A 359 19.05 -10.91 4.08
N SER A 360 19.83 -9.99 3.50
CA SER A 360 21.29 -9.92 3.69
C SER A 360 21.74 -9.45 5.08
N ARG A 361 22.96 -9.79 5.49
CA ARG A 361 23.59 -9.44 6.79
C ARG A 361 23.38 -7.99 7.17
N ILE A 362 23.89 -7.08 6.33
CA ILE A 362 23.85 -5.64 6.55
C ILE A 362 22.41 -5.07 6.60
N LYS A 363 21.41 -5.78 6.06
CA LYS A 363 20.00 -5.38 6.09
C LYS A 363 19.25 -5.98 7.28
N GLY A 364 19.40 -7.29 7.53
CA GLY A 364 18.80 -8.01 8.65
C GLY A 364 19.26 -7.44 9.99
N GLU A 365 20.57 -7.29 10.16
CA GLU A 365 21.18 -6.79 11.40
C GLU A 365 20.70 -5.37 11.74
N LYS A 366 20.60 -4.48 10.74
CA LYS A 366 20.06 -3.12 10.93
C LYS A 366 18.55 -3.11 11.21
N ASP A 367 17.78 -4.04 10.65
CA ASP A 367 16.35 -4.16 10.96
C ASP A 367 16.14 -4.69 12.39
N TRP A 368 17.00 -5.59 12.87
CA TRP A 368 17.05 -6.06 14.27
C TRP A 368 17.46 -4.94 15.23
N GLN A 369 18.61 -4.27 15.02
CA GLN A 369 19.07 -3.13 15.84
C GLN A 369 18.01 -2.02 15.98
N LYS A 370 17.24 -1.77 14.91
CA LYS A 370 16.11 -0.83 14.89
C LYS A 370 15.01 -1.26 15.89
N TYR A 371 14.69 -2.55 15.96
CA TYR A 371 13.72 -3.05 16.94
C TYR A 371 14.29 -3.08 18.37
N GLU A 372 15.56 -3.45 18.59
CA GLU A 372 16.16 -3.35 19.93
C GLU A 372 16.20 -1.91 20.44
N THR A 373 16.43 -0.92 19.57
CA THR A 373 16.33 0.50 19.96
C THR A 373 14.90 0.90 20.34
N ALA A 374 13.88 0.30 19.73
CA ALA A 374 12.49 0.48 20.15
C ALA A 374 12.16 -0.27 21.48
N ARG A 375 12.83 -1.38 21.79
CA ARG A 375 12.75 -2.07 23.10
C ARG A 375 13.50 -1.33 24.19
N ARG A 376 14.64 -0.68 23.88
CA ARG A 376 15.31 0.26 24.79
C ARG A 376 14.36 1.43 25.13
N LEU A 377 13.64 1.98 24.15
CA LEU A 377 12.62 3.00 24.39
C LEU A 377 11.50 2.50 25.32
N LYS A 378 10.98 1.28 25.16
CA LYS A 378 9.96 0.70 26.08
C LYS A 378 10.37 0.81 27.55
N LYS A 379 11.66 0.63 27.88
CA LYS A 379 12.17 0.70 29.26
C LYS A 379 12.27 2.11 29.85
N CYS A 380 12.25 3.16 29.02
CA CYS A 380 12.46 4.55 29.49
C CYS A 380 11.37 5.54 29.03
N VAL A 381 10.40 5.09 28.23
CA VAL A 381 9.37 5.95 27.62
C VAL A 381 8.54 6.72 28.64
N ASP A 382 8.22 6.13 29.80
CA ASP A 382 7.38 6.81 30.79
C ASP A 382 8.13 7.91 31.56
N ARG A 383 9.47 7.79 31.70
CA ARG A 383 10.33 8.91 32.13
C ARG A 383 10.32 10.05 31.11
N ILE A 384 10.38 9.71 29.81
CA ILE A 384 10.30 10.71 28.72
C ILE A 384 8.92 11.39 28.68
N ARG A 385 7.85 10.64 28.95
CA ARG A 385 6.47 11.17 29.07
C ARG A 385 6.29 12.08 30.28
N ALA A 386 6.89 11.74 31.42
CA ALA A 386 6.93 12.63 32.58
C ALA A 386 7.67 13.94 32.25
N GLN A 387 8.84 13.85 31.60
CA GLN A 387 9.61 15.03 31.20
C GLN A 387 8.83 15.93 30.23
N TYR A 388 8.28 15.39 29.14
CA TYR A 388 7.57 16.26 28.17
C TYR A 388 6.29 16.88 28.76
N ARG A 389 5.64 16.23 29.75
CA ARG A 389 4.50 16.77 30.48
C ARG A 389 4.87 17.95 31.38
N GLU A 390 6.10 17.96 31.91
CA GLU A 390 6.62 19.10 32.67
C GLU A 390 7.09 20.24 31.74
N ASP A 391 7.78 19.91 30.64
CA ASP A 391 8.21 20.85 29.60
C ASP A 391 7.06 21.72 29.06
N TRP A 392 5.82 21.21 29.00
CA TRP A 392 4.63 21.99 28.64
C TRP A 392 4.38 23.22 29.53
N LYS A 393 4.93 23.24 30.75
CA LYS A 393 4.84 24.37 31.71
C LYS A 393 6.03 25.32 31.63
N SER A 394 7.06 24.99 30.84
CA SER A 394 8.31 25.77 30.75
C SER A 394 8.06 27.25 30.43
N LYS A 395 8.98 28.13 30.87
CA LYS A 395 8.97 29.54 30.48
C LYS A 395 9.36 29.74 29.01
N GLU A 396 10.10 28.80 28.41
CA GLU A 396 10.55 28.89 27.02
C GLU A 396 9.54 28.30 26.02
N MET A 397 9.13 29.11 25.04
CA MET A 397 8.24 28.67 23.95
C MET A 397 8.81 27.47 23.17
N ARG A 398 10.11 27.48 22.88
CA ARG A 398 10.82 26.40 22.17
C ARG A 398 10.71 25.06 22.88
N ILE A 399 10.80 25.04 24.21
CA ILE A 399 10.66 23.83 25.03
C ILE A 399 9.21 23.32 24.97
N ARG A 400 8.21 24.21 25.09
CA ARG A 400 6.80 23.83 24.96
C ARG A 400 6.47 23.24 23.58
N GLN A 401 6.93 23.89 22.50
CA GLN A 401 6.72 23.43 21.12
C GLN A 401 7.33 22.04 20.90
N ARG A 402 8.60 21.85 21.30
CA ARG A 402 9.29 20.55 21.29
C ARG A 402 8.49 19.46 22.01
N ALA A 403 7.97 19.77 23.19
CA ALA A 403 7.25 18.82 24.04
C ALA A 403 5.82 18.50 23.56
N VAL A 404 5.13 19.44 22.89
CA VAL A 404 3.84 19.18 22.24
C VAL A 404 4.03 18.37 20.95
N ALA A 405 5.04 18.69 20.13
CA ALA A 405 5.38 17.90 18.95
C ALA A 405 5.80 16.46 19.32
N LEU A 406 6.58 16.29 20.41
CA LEU A 406 6.92 14.96 20.93
C LEU A 406 5.69 14.19 21.43
N TYR A 407 4.75 14.86 22.12
CA TYR A 407 3.47 14.26 22.51
C TYR A 407 2.65 13.79 21.30
N PHE A 408 2.57 14.57 20.21
CA PHE A 408 1.91 14.12 18.98
C PHE A 408 2.63 12.92 18.33
N ILE A 409 3.96 12.87 18.37
CA ILE A 409 4.73 11.71 17.86
C ILE A 409 4.52 10.46 18.74
N ASP A 410 4.44 10.60 20.07
CA ASP A 410 4.17 9.52 21.02
C ASP A 410 2.71 9.03 20.97
N LYS A 411 1.71 9.91 20.88
CA LYS A 411 0.29 9.52 20.94
C LYS A 411 -0.35 9.23 19.58
N LEU A 412 -0.05 10.03 18.56
CA LEU A 412 -0.67 9.93 17.23
C LEU A 412 0.20 9.18 16.21
N ALA A 413 1.39 8.72 16.63
CA ALA A 413 2.39 8.11 15.75
C ALA A 413 2.64 8.93 14.47
N LEU A 414 2.70 10.26 14.58
CA LEU A 414 3.05 11.13 13.46
C LEU A 414 4.48 10.85 12.97
N ARG A 415 4.77 11.26 11.72
CA ARG A 415 6.14 11.29 11.19
C ARG A 415 6.79 12.62 11.58
N ALA A 416 8.12 12.63 11.69
CA ALA A 416 8.87 13.80 12.19
C ALA A 416 8.52 15.11 11.46
N GLY A 417 8.37 15.08 10.13
CA GLY A 417 8.08 16.27 9.32
C GLY A 417 9.34 17.10 9.09
N ASN A 418 10.22 16.64 8.20
CA ASN A 418 11.29 17.49 7.70
C ASN A 418 10.70 18.55 6.77
N GLU A 419 11.23 19.77 6.85
CA GLU A 419 11.07 20.79 5.81
C GLU A 419 11.42 20.25 4.42
N LYS A 420 10.89 20.91 3.39
CA LYS A 420 11.12 20.60 1.98
C LYS A 420 11.18 21.89 1.18
N GLU A 421 11.90 21.82 0.07
CA GLU A 421 11.92 22.88 -0.92
C GLU A 421 10.56 23.00 -1.62
N GLU A 422 10.02 24.22 -1.60
CA GLU A 422 8.75 24.58 -2.22
C GLU A 422 8.84 24.54 -3.75
N GLY A 423 7.76 24.20 -4.44
CA GLY A 423 7.74 24.05 -5.90
C GLY A 423 8.56 22.87 -6.45
N GLU A 424 9.44 22.26 -5.65
CA GLU A 424 10.27 21.10 -6.00
C GLU A 424 9.59 19.76 -5.66
N THR A 425 8.79 19.73 -4.59
CA THR A 425 8.13 18.54 -4.06
C THR A 425 6.61 18.71 -3.93
N ALA A 426 5.87 17.60 -3.78
CA ALA A 426 4.46 17.68 -3.42
C ALA A 426 4.31 18.17 -1.97
N ASP A 427 3.60 19.27 -1.75
CA ASP A 427 3.31 19.78 -0.41
C ASP A 427 2.63 18.70 0.44
N THR A 428 3.35 18.29 1.49
CA THR A 428 2.97 17.17 2.36
C THR A 428 3.76 17.26 3.67
N VAL A 429 3.08 17.34 4.80
CA VAL A 429 3.68 17.72 6.08
C VAL A 429 3.90 16.53 7.03
N GLY A 430 4.63 16.79 8.12
CA GLY A 430 4.68 15.94 9.31
C GLY A 430 4.77 16.81 10.56
N CYS A 431 4.98 16.21 11.73
CA CYS A 431 4.74 16.86 13.01
C CYS A 431 5.45 18.21 13.22
N CYS A 432 6.74 18.33 12.89
CA CYS A 432 7.48 19.59 13.09
C CYS A 432 7.18 20.64 12.01
N SER A 433 6.65 20.23 10.86
CA SER A 433 6.33 21.09 9.70
C SER A 433 4.81 21.26 9.51
N LEU A 434 4.05 21.20 10.60
CA LEU A 434 2.61 21.50 10.57
C LEU A 434 2.44 23.02 10.51
N ARG A 435 1.74 23.52 9.49
CA ARG A 435 1.26 24.91 9.42
C ARG A 435 -0.05 25.12 10.18
N VAL A 436 -0.40 26.37 10.51
CA VAL A 436 -1.63 26.78 11.22
C VAL A 436 -2.90 26.17 10.61
N GLU A 437 -3.06 26.20 9.29
CA GLU A 437 -4.24 25.70 8.56
C GLU A 437 -4.62 24.24 8.85
N HIS A 438 -3.64 23.42 9.27
CA HIS A 438 -3.77 21.98 9.42
C HIS A 438 -4.44 21.53 10.72
N ILE A 439 -4.69 22.45 11.66
CA ILE A 439 -5.35 22.15 12.92
C ILE A 439 -6.52 23.10 13.23
N LYS A 440 -7.54 22.57 13.90
CA LYS A 440 -8.64 23.35 14.47
C LYS A 440 -8.86 22.96 15.93
N LEU A 441 -9.07 23.96 16.78
CA LEU A 441 -9.17 23.80 18.23
C LEU A 441 -10.63 24.00 18.69
N TYR A 442 -11.24 22.95 19.22
CA TYR A 442 -12.60 22.98 19.74
C TYR A 442 -12.58 22.79 21.27
N PRO A 443 -12.97 23.81 22.07
CA PRO A 443 -12.98 23.69 23.53
C PRO A 443 -13.87 22.56 24.06
N LYS A 444 -15.00 22.31 23.38
CA LYS A 444 -15.81 21.09 23.50
C LYS A 444 -16.34 20.69 22.12
N LEU A 445 -16.34 19.40 21.80
CA LEU A 445 -16.89 18.83 20.56
C LEU A 445 -17.26 17.36 20.81
N ASP A 446 -18.40 16.90 20.29
CA ASP A 446 -18.84 15.49 20.37
C ASP A 446 -18.76 14.92 21.81
N ASP A 447 -19.22 15.73 22.77
CA ASP A 447 -19.14 15.58 24.24
C ASP A 447 -17.75 15.45 24.91
N GLN A 448 -16.68 15.63 24.14
CA GLN A 448 -15.30 15.64 24.63
C GLN A 448 -14.77 17.08 24.81
N GLU A 449 -14.00 17.34 25.87
CA GLU A 449 -13.28 18.61 26.06
C GLU A 449 -11.93 18.63 25.33
N TYR A 450 -11.46 19.83 24.96
CA TYR A 450 -10.13 20.10 24.39
C TYR A 450 -9.81 19.28 23.13
N VAL A 451 -10.74 19.22 22.18
CA VAL A 451 -10.58 18.44 20.95
C VAL A 451 -9.76 19.21 19.92
N VAL A 452 -8.73 18.55 19.39
CA VAL A 452 -7.94 19.00 18.24
C VAL A 452 -8.37 18.19 17.03
N GLU A 453 -8.89 18.88 16.01
CA GLU A 453 -9.04 18.32 14.66
C GLU A 453 -7.75 18.56 13.89
N PHE A 454 -7.20 17.50 13.30
CA PHE A 454 -6.08 17.53 12.37
C PHE A 454 -6.61 17.21 10.97
N ASP A 455 -6.22 18.00 9.98
CA ASP A 455 -6.51 17.71 8.57
C ASP A 455 -5.34 18.15 7.67
N PHE A 456 -4.54 17.18 7.21
CA PHE A 456 -3.35 17.47 6.40
C PHE A 456 -2.95 16.34 5.45
N LEU A 457 -2.21 16.65 4.39
CA LEU A 457 -1.62 15.63 3.53
C LEU A 457 -0.27 15.17 4.10
N GLY A 458 -0.20 13.93 4.58
CA GLY A 458 1.04 13.32 5.05
C GLY A 458 1.91 12.75 3.93
N LYS A 459 2.97 12.00 4.30
CA LYS A 459 3.81 11.27 3.34
C LYS A 459 2.96 10.54 2.28
N ASP A 460 3.44 10.59 1.03
CA ASP A 460 2.82 9.99 -0.16
C ASP A 460 1.46 10.63 -0.53
N SER A 461 1.20 11.84 -0.03
CA SER A 461 -0.05 12.62 -0.14
C SER A 461 -1.28 11.90 0.41
N ILE A 462 -1.08 11.06 1.43
CA ILE A 462 -2.16 10.38 2.15
C ILE A 462 -2.69 11.33 3.23
N ARG A 463 -3.97 11.72 3.12
CA ARG A 463 -4.67 12.55 4.10
C ARG A 463 -4.64 11.91 5.49
N TYR A 464 -4.17 12.67 6.47
CA TYR A 464 -4.38 12.42 7.88
C TYR A 464 -5.53 13.30 8.32
N TYR A 465 -6.69 12.69 8.59
CA TYR A 465 -7.83 13.34 9.20
C TYR A 465 -8.13 12.65 10.53
N ASN A 466 -8.18 13.40 11.62
CA ASN A 466 -8.45 12.86 12.95
C ASN A 466 -9.00 13.94 13.89
N LYS A 467 -9.96 13.60 14.74
CA LYS A 467 -10.36 14.42 15.91
C LYS A 467 -9.92 13.71 17.17
N ILE A 468 -9.17 14.37 18.05
CA ILE A 468 -8.72 13.78 19.31
C ILE A 468 -8.79 14.77 20.48
N PRO A 469 -9.30 14.36 21.66
CA PRO A 469 -9.18 15.16 22.89
C PRO A 469 -7.73 15.10 23.38
N VAL A 470 -7.14 16.27 23.66
CA VAL A 470 -5.77 16.38 24.18
C VAL A 470 -5.75 16.86 25.63
N GLU A 471 -4.63 16.68 26.32
CA GLU A 471 -4.49 17.18 27.69
C GLU A 471 -4.62 18.72 27.72
N LYS A 472 -5.38 19.27 28.68
CA LYS A 472 -5.74 20.70 28.78
C LYS A 472 -4.56 21.69 28.64
N ARG A 473 -3.35 21.27 29.04
CA ARG A 473 -2.10 22.05 28.87
C ARG A 473 -1.60 22.05 27.41
N VAL A 474 -1.75 20.95 26.68
CA VAL A 474 -1.46 20.87 25.24
C VAL A 474 -2.39 21.80 24.48
N PHE A 475 -3.72 21.73 24.73
CA PHE A 475 -4.70 22.60 24.07
C PHE A 475 -4.40 24.09 24.28
N LYS A 476 -4.16 24.51 25.53
CA LYS A 476 -3.79 25.92 25.81
C LYS A 476 -2.45 26.33 25.20
N ASN A 477 -1.48 25.43 25.09
CA ASN A 477 -0.24 25.71 24.39
C ASN A 477 -0.46 25.82 22.88
N LEU A 478 -1.33 25.01 22.27
CA LEU A 478 -1.70 25.17 20.86
C LEU A 478 -2.36 26.53 20.59
N GLN A 479 -3.23 27.02 21.48
CA GLN A 479 -3.77 28.39 21.35
C GLN A 479 -2.64 29.43 21.27
N LEU A 480 -1.67 29.38 22.21
CA LEU A 480 -0.48 30.24 22.22
C LEU A 480 0.45 30.05 21.00
N PHE A 481 0.41 28.89 20.33
CA PHE A 481 1.21 28.62 19.12
C PHE A 481 0.53 29.14 17.84
N LEU A 482 -0.77 29.44 17.89
CA LEU A 482 -1.58 29.99 16.80
C LEU A 482 -1.75 31.52 16.90
N GLU A 483 -1.47 32.12 18.06
CA GLU A 483 -1.59 33.56 18.29
C GLU A 483 -0.68 34.37 17.36
N ASN A 484 -1.28 35.36 16.67
CA ASN A 484 -0.63 36.30 15.75
C ASN A 484 0.00 35.66 14.50
N LYS A 485 -0.52 34.52 14.02
CA LYS A 485 -0.08 33.84 12.80
C LYS A 485 -1.14 33.78 11.69
N GLN A 486 -0.69 33.66 10.45
CA GLN A 486 -1.49 33.38 9.27
C GLN A 486 -1.66 31.86 9.04
N PRO A 487 -2.63 31.40 8.22
CA PRO A 487 -2.85 29.98 7.93
C PRO A 487 -1.60 29.23 7.41
N GLU A 488 -0.74 29.93 6.69
CA GLU A 488 0.47 29.42 6.04
C GLU A 488 1.70 29.37 6.98
N ASP A 489 1.64 29.99 8.17
CA ASP A 489 2.77 29.99 9.11
C ASP A 489 2.94 28.62 9.79
N ASP A 490 4.19 28.25 10.11
CA ASP A 490 4.48 27.05 10.91
C ASP A 490 3.89 27.15 12.33
N LEU A 491 3.14 26.12 12.73
CA LEU A 491 2.63 25.92 14.09
C LEU A 491 3.77 25.89 15.11
N PHE A 492 4.93 25.34 14.74
CA PHE A 492 6.09 25.16 15.61
C PHE A 492 7.30 26.01 15.15
N ASP A 493 7.12 27.33 15.04
CA ASP A 493 8.08 28.34 14.54
C ASP A 493 9.51 28.29 15.12
N ARG A 494 9.77 27.54 16.20
CA ARG A 494 11.09 27.43 16.86
C ARG A 494 11.62 26.00 16.91
N LEU A 495 11.02 25.10 16.12
CA LEU A 495 11.31 23.67 16.11
C LEU A 495 11.51 23.15 14.68
N ASN A 496 12.57 22.37 14.49
CA ASN A 496 12.70 21.49 13.33
C ASN A 496 13.14 20.10 13.76
N THR A 497 13.19 19.15 12.82
CA THR A 497 13.51 17.76 13.14
C THR A 497 14.95 17.57 13.60
N SER A 498 15.88 18.47 13.28
CA SER A 498 17.25 18.45 13.82
C SER A 498 17.23 18.75 15.33
N ILE A 499 16.56 19.83 15.73
CA ILE A 499 16.38 20.24 17.14
C ILE A 499 15.67 19.12 17.93
N LEU A 500 14.60 18.54 17.39
CA LEU A 500 13.87 17.45 18.05
C LEU A 500 14.74 16.19 18.21
N ASN A 501 15.42 15.74 17.15
CA ASN A 501 16.22 14.52 17.21
C ASN A 501 17.48 14.67 18.07
N LYS A 502 18.10 15.87 18.12
CA LYS A 502 19.19 16.15 19.08
C LYS A 502 18.71 15.93 20.52
N HIS A 503 17.58 16.51 20.88
CA HIS A 503 17.04 16.34 22.23
C HIS A 503 16.65 14.88 22.54
N LEU A 504 16.12 14.14 21.56
CA LEU A 504 15.84 12.72 21.74
C LEU A 504 17.12 11.91 22.00
N GLN A 505 18.21 12.18 21.27
CA GLN A 505 19.52 11.55 21.48
C GLN A 505 20.10 11.85 22.89
N GLU A 506 19.82 13.04 23.46
CA GLU A 506 20.18 13.38 24.86
C GLU A 506 19.38 12.55 25.88
N LEU A 507 18.14 12.16 25.57
CA LEU A 507 17.28 11.37 26.47
C LEU A 507 17.60 9.86 26.43
N MET A 508 17.98 9.33 25.27
CA MET A 508 18.46 7.96 25.08
C MET A 508 19.29 7.84 23.79
N ASP A 509 20.43 7.16 23.87
CA ASP A 509 21.27 6.90 22.70
C ASP A 509 20.53 6.16 21.56
N GLY A 510 20.65 6.69 20.35
CA GLY A 510 20.01 6.21 19.12
C GLY A 510 18.55 6.64 18.98
N LEU A 511 17.98 7.35 19.97
CA LEU A 511 16.59 7.76 19.94
C LEU A 511 16.36 8.89 18.93
N THR A 512 15.38 8.67 18.07
CA THR A 512 14.95 9.62 17.05
C THR A 512 13.44 9.48 16.85
N ALA A 513 12.77 10.50 16.31
CA ALA A 513 11.31 10.52 16.18
C ALA A 513 10.71 9.31 15.43
N LYS A 514 11.49 8.67 14.54
CA LYS A 514 11.12 7.43 13.84
C LYS A 514 10.92 6.22 14.79
N VAL A 515 11.64 6.18 15.92
CA VAL A 515 11.65 5.05 16.87
C VAL A 515 10.31 4.94 17.58
N PHE A 516 9.67 6.06 17.94
CA PHE A 516 8.33 6.08 18.53
C PHE A 516 7.29 5.36 17.64
N ARG A 517 7.33 5.56 16.31
CA ARG A 517 6.43 4.85 15.39
C ARG A 517 6.65 3.33 15.40
N THR A 518 7.91 2.87 15.51
CA THR A 518 8.25 1.45 15.61
C THR A 518 7.84 0.86 16.96
N TYR A 519 8.14 1.58 18.06
CA TYR A 519 7.76 1.19 19.42
C TYR A 519 6.23 1.06 19.55
N ASN A 520 5.49 2.09 19.18
CA ASN A 520 4.02 2.10 19.25
C ASN A 520 3.39 1.02 18.37
N ALA A 521 3.92 0.80 17.16
CA ALA A 521 3.44 -0.25 16.27
C ALA A 521 3.65 -1.66 16.83
N SER A 522 4.86 -1.95 17.33
CA SER A 522 5.17 -3.25 17.96
C SER A 522 4.37 -3.49 19.24
N ILE A 523 4.32 -2.53 20.17
CA ILE A 523 3.65 -2.74 21.47
C ILE A 523 2.13 -2.88 21.29
N THR A 524 1.53 -2.10 20.38
CA THR A 524 0.10 -2.24 20.04
C THR A 524 -0.20 -3.59 19.40
N LEU A 525 0.68 -4.13 18.53
CA LEU A 525 0.51 -5.49 18.02
C LEU A 525 0.52 -6.52 19.16
N GLN A 526 1.51 -6.44 20.05
CA GLN A 526 1.67 -7.39 21.15
C GLN A 526 0.47 -7.37 22.12
N GLN A 527 -0.03 -6.18 22.45
CA GLN A 527 -1.25 -5.99 23.25
C GLN A 527 -2.48 -6.55 22.53
N GLN A 528 -2.74 -6.14 21.29
CA GLN A 528 -3.91 -6.59 20.54
C GLN A 528 -3.88 -8.09 20.21
N LEU A 529 -2.71 -8.71 20.02
CA LEU A 529 -2.62 -10.17 19.90
C LEU A 529 -2.93 -10.90 21.21
N LYS A 530 -2.58 -10.31 22.37
CA LYS A 530 -2.92 -10.83 23.70
C LYS A 530 -4.41 -10.68 24.02
N GLU A 531 -5.04 -9.60 23.57
CA GLU A 531 -6.47 -9.31 23.78
C GLU A 531 -7.41 -10.06 22.82
N LEU A 532 -7.04 -10.19 21.54
CA LEU A 532 -7.94 -10.66 20.48
C LEU A 532 -7.82 -12.16 20.14
N THR A 533 -6.87 -12.89 20.72
CA THR A 533 -6.64 -14.32 20.39
C THR A 533 -7.23 -15.24 21.46
N CYS A 534 -8.31 -15.97 21.16
CA CYS A 534 -8.77 -17.05 22.02
C CYS A 534 -7.88 -18.30 21.84
N SER A 535 -7.67 -19.10 22.89
CA SER A 535 -6.95 -20.38 22.80
C SER A 535 -7.66 -21.39 21.92
N ASP A 536 -8.98 -21.39 21.93
CA ASP A 536 -9.82 -22.48 21.41
C ASP A 536 -10.24 -22.24 19.95
N ASP A 537 -9.92 -21.05 19.42
CA ASP A 537 -10.20 -20.65 18.04
C ASP A 537 -9.58 -21.59 17.00
N SER A 538 -10.29 -21.79 15.89
CA SER A 538 -9.72 -22.45 14.72
C SER A 538 -8.58 -21.62 14.12
N ILE A 539 -7.62 -22.24 13.43
CA ILE A 539 -6.49 -21.53 12.80
C ILE A 539 -6.97 -20.37 11.88
N PRO A 540 -8.03 -20.51 11.06
CA PRO A 540 -8.60 -19.38 10.32
C PRO A 540 -9.09 -18.23 11.21
N ALA A 541 -9.73 -18.50 12.35
CA ALA A 541 -10.19 -17.47 13.29
C ALA A 541 -9.00 -16.75 13.96
N LYS A 542 -7.97 -17.49 14.42
CA LYS A 542 -6.75 -16.89 14.95
C LYS A 542 -6.04 -15.98 13.93
N ILE A 543 -6.04 -16.34 12.65
CA ILE A 543 -5.51 -15.50 11.56
C ILE A 543 -6.34 -14.21 11.38
N LEU A 544 -7.66 -14.25 11.56
CA LEU A 544 -8.51 -13.05 11.57
C LEU A 544 -8.15 -12.13 12.74
N SER A 545 -7.94 -12.68 13.95
CA SER A 545 -7.48 -11.91 15.11
C SER A 545 -6.11 -11.26 14.88
N TYR A 546 -5.16 -11.97 14.24
CA TYR A 546 -3.89 -11.38 13.82
C TYR A 546 -4.08 -10.21 12.84
N ASN A 547 -4.94 -10.38 11.83
CA ASN A 547 -5.19 -9.32 10.85
C ASN A 547 -5.91 -8.11 11.49
N ARG A 548 -6.82 -8.33 12.45
CA ARG A 548 -7.45 -7.29 13.26
C ARG A 548 -6.43 -6.53 14.13
N ALA A 549 -5.53 -7.24 14.82
CA ALA A 549 -4.44 -6.64 15.60
C ALA A 549 -3.50 -5.78 14.72
N ASN A 550 -3.07 -6.29 13.56
CA ASN A 550 -2.29 -5.51 12.59
C ASN A 550 -3.10 -4.34 11.98
N ARG A 551 -4.44 -4.43 11.90
CA ARG A 551 -5.28 -3.32 11.45
C ARG A 551 -5.30 -2.17 12.44
N ALA A 552 -5.38 -2.44 13.75
CA ALA A 552 -5.25 -1.41 14.78
C ALA A 552 -3.93 -0.63 14.61
N VAL A 553 -2.82 -1.34 14.40
CA VAL A 553 -1.51 -0.73 14.11
C VAL A 553 -1.50 0.05 12.79
N ALA A 554 -2.14 -0.48 11.73
CA ALA A 554 -2.22 0.19 10.43
C ALA A 554 -3.05 1.48 10.50
N ILE A 555 -4.13 1.51 11.29
CA ILE A 555 -4.93 2.71 11.59
C ILE A 555 -4.08 3.73 12.35
N LEU A 556 -3.45 3.32 13.47
CA LEU A 556 -2.54 4.17 14.25
C LEU A 556 -1.40 4.78 13.39
N CYS A 557 -0.88 4.01 12.42
CA CYS A 557 0.18 4.48 11.53
C CYS A 557 -0.31 5.31 10.32
N ASN A 558 -1.63 5.52 10.17
CA ASN A 558 -2.33 6.04 9.00
C ASN A 558 -1.91 5.36 7.68
N HIS A 559 -1.89 4.03 7.65
CA HIS A 559 -1.57 3.22 6.48
C HIS A 559 -2.85 2.91 5.67
N GLN A 560 -3.37 3.93 4.98
CA GLN A 560 -4.55 3.83 4.12
C GLN A 560 -4.21 3.30 2.71
N ARG A 561 -5.25 2.89 1.96
CA ARG A 561 -5.27 2.68 0.52
C ARG A 561 -6.64 3.03 -0.07
N ALA A 562 -6.68 3.42 -1.33
CA ALA A 562 -7.93 3.48 -2.08
C ALA A 562 -8.57 2.08 -2.19
N PRO A 563 -9.92 1.96 -2.18
CA PRO A 563 -10.60 0.70 -2.49
C PRO A 563 -10.18 0.17 -3.87
N PRO A 564 -9.91 -1.14 -4.04
CA PRO A 564 -9.59 -1.70 -5.35
C PRO A 564 -10.76 -1.53 -6.34
N LYS A 565 -10.49 -1.11 -7.59
CA LYS A 565 -11.53 -0.90 -8.63
C LYS A 565 -12.41 -2.14 -8.94
N THR A 566 -11.98 -3.33 -8.53
CA THR A 566 -12.70 -4.61 -8.71
C THR A 566 -13.25 -5.20 -7.40
N PHE A 567 -13.20 -4.43 -6.30
CA PHE A 567 -13.51 -4.91 -4.95
C PHE A 567 -14.93 -5.46 -4.82
N GLU A 568 -15.95 -4.70 -5.22
CA GLU A 568 -17.37 -5.07 -5.10
C GLU A 568 -17.68 -6.37 -5.85
N LYS A 569 -17.21 -6.49 -7.09
CA LYS A 569 -17.32 -7.73 -7.89
C LYS A 569 -16.59 -8.91 -7.23
N SER A 570 -15.48 -8.66 -6.52
CA SER A 570 -14.77 -9.72 -5.76
C SER A 570 -15.52 -10.13 -4.49
N MET A 571 -16.22 -9.20 -3.83
CA MET A 571 -17.05 -9.49 -2.66
C MET A 571 -18.35 -10.20 -3.04
N GLN A 572 -19.04 -9.78 -4.10
CA GLN A 572 -20.20 -10.49 -4.66
C GLN A 572 -19.84 -11.93 -5.03
N ASN A 573 -18.72 -12.14 -5.74
CA ASN A 573 -18.21 -13.47 -6.08
C ASN A 573 -17.79 -14.33 -4.86
N LEU A 574 -17.64 -13.73 -3.68
CA LEU A 574 -17.36 -14.44 -2.43
C LEU A 574 -18.66 -14.71 -1.65
N GLN A 575 -19.61 -13.77 -1.65
CA GLN A 575 -20.94 -13.93 -1.06
C GLN A 575 -21.70 -15.08 -1.74
N ASN A 576 -21.76 -15.10 -3.08
CA ASN A 576 -22.41 -16.20 -3.81
C ASN A 576 -21.89 -17.59 -3.37
N LYS A 577 -20.59 -17.71 -3.07
CA LYS A 577 -19.95 -18.95 -2.60
C LYS A 577 -20.25 -19.27 -1.13
N ILE A 578 -20.48 -18.25 -0.31
CA ILE A 578 -21.00 -18.41 1.06
C ILE A 578 -22.44 -18.93 0.98
N ASP A 579 -23.28 -18.37 0.11
CA ASP A 579 -24.69 -18.76 -0.05
C ASP A 579 -24.82 -20.18 -0.62
N GLU A 580 -24.02 -20.54 -1.64
CA GLU A 580 -23.86 -21.92 -2.13
C GLU A 580 -23.50 -22.89 -0.99
N LYS A 581 -22.59 -22.50 -0.10
CA LYS A 581 -22.15 -23.33 1.04
C LYS A 581 -23.17 -23.41 2.16
N GLN A 582 -23.93 -22.36 2.43
CA GLN A 582 -25.10 -22.40 3.33
C GLN A 582 -26.18 -23.33 2.79
N ASN A 583 -26.45 -23.30 1.49
CA ASN A 583 -27.38 -24.22 0.83
C ASN A 583 -26.91 -25.68 0.94
N GLN A 584 -25.64 -25.97 0.65
CA GLN A 584 -25.02 -27.29 0.85
C GLN A 584 -25.10 -27.74 2.33
N LEU A 585 -24.88 -26.83 3.27
CA LEU A 585 -24.99 -27.12 4.70
C LEU A 585 -26.42 -27.46 5.13
N SER A 586 -27.42 -26.71 4.64
CA SER A 586 -28.83 -26.98 4.96
C SER A 586 -29.26 -28.37 4.44
N ALA A 587 -28.83 -28.75 3.24
CA ALA A 587 -29.07 -30.08 2.67
C ALA A 587 -28.36 -31.18 3.46
N ALA A 588 -27.10 -30.98 3.85
CA ALA A 588 -26.35 -31.95 4.67
C ALA A 588 -26.97 -32.12 6.07
N ARG A 589 -27.42 -31.03 6.70
CA ARG A 589 -28.14 -31.06 7.99
C ARG A 589 -29.50 -31.78 7.87
N LYS A 590 -30.23 -31.61 6.77
CA LYS A 590 -31.46 -32.40 6.47
C LYS A 590 -31.14 -33.90 6.35
N GLN A 591 -30.11 -34.27 5.60
CA GLN A 591 -29.69 -35.68 5.46
C GLN A 591 -29.22 -36.29 6.80
N LEU A 592 -28.55 -35.50 7.65
CA LEU A 592 -28.18 -35.94 9.01
C LEU A 592 -29.41 -36.11 9.92
N LYS A 593 -30.46 -35.28 9.76
CA LYS A 593 -31.72 -35.46 10.49
C LYS A 593 -32.44 -36.74 10.07
N ALA A 594 -32.48 -37.04 8.77
CA ALA A 594 -33.05 -38.29 8.24
C ALA A 594 -32.30 -39.51 8.78
N ALA A 595 -30.98 -39.60 8.59
CA ALA A 595 -30.18 -40.73 9.09
C ALA A 595 -30.32 -40.96 10.62
N LYS A 596 -30.52 -39.89 11.40
CA LYS A 596 -30.79 -39.98 12.86
C LYS A 596 -32.19 -40.49 13.18
N ALA A 597 -33.18 -40.29 12.31
CA ALA A 597 -34.50 -40.89 12.45
C ALA A 597 -34.46 -42.38 12.02
N ASP A 598 -33.81 -42.67 10.90
CA ASP A 598 -33.62 -44.04 10.41
C ASP A 598 -32.95 -44.93 11.48
N HIS A 599 -31.84 -44.46 12.05
CA HIS A 599 -31.13 -45.19 13.12
C HIS A 599 -31.96 -45.35 14.41
N LYS A 600 -32.90 -44.44 14.70
CA LYS A 600 -33.87 -44.61 15.81
C LYS A 600 -34.97 -45.63 15.52
N ALA A 601 -35.24 -45.92 14.25
CA ALA A 601 -36.23 -46.90 13.84
C ALA A 601 -35.62 -48.31 13.71
N SER A 602 -34.40 -48.43 13.19
CA SER A 602 -33.75 -49.72 12.93
C SER A 602 -32.68 -50.15 13.94
N HIS A 603 -32.13 -49.22 14.72
CA HIS A 603 -31.13 -49.45 15.78
C HIS A 603 -29.82 -50.20 15.39
N ASP A 604 -29.60 -50.45 14.10
CA ASP A 604 -28.50 -51.25 13.58
C ASP A 604 -27.17 -50.49 13.38
N ASP A 605 -26.06 -51.22 13.22
CA ASP A 605 -24.73 -50.66 13.06
C ASP A 605 -24.45 -50.02 11.67
N LYS A 606 -25.25 -50.33 10.62
CA LYS A 606 -25.12 -49.73 9.28
C LYS A 606 -25.78 -48.34 9.25
N SER A 607 -26.96 -48.17 9.87
CA SER A 607 -27.57 -46.85 10.08
C SER A 607 -26.74 -45.97 11.03
N LYS A 608 -26.17 -46.54 12.10
CA LYS A 608 -25.21 -45.87 13.00
C LYS A 608 -23.99 -45.31 12.26
N LYS A 609 -23.36 -46.12 11.40
CA LYS A 609 -22.25 -45.70 10.51
C LYS A 609 -22.70 -44.61 9.53
N ALA A 610 -23.93 -44.68 9.01
CA ALA A 610 -24.48 -43.63 8.15
C ALA A 610 -24.65 -42.29 8.90
N VAL A 611 -25.15 -42.29 10.13
CA VAL A 611 -25.21 -41.08 10.99
C VAL A 611 -23.83 -40.48 11.20
N GLU A 612 -22.81 -41.29 11.49
CA GLU A 612 -21.44 -40.81 11.69
C GLU A 612 -20.86 -40.17 10.42
N MET A 613 -21.02 -40.83 9.26
CA MET A 613 -20.58 -40.28 7.97
C MET A 613 -21.27 -38.96 7.63
N LYS A 614 -22.60 -38.84 7.86
CA LYS A 614 -23.34 -37.59 7.63
C LYS A 614 -22.94 -36.51 8.65
N ARG A 615 -22.62 -36.86 9.90
CA ARG A 615 -22.09 -35.91 10.91
C ARG A 615 -20.72 -35.35 10.47
N LYS A 616 -19.80 -36.22 10.06
CA LYS A 616 -18.49 -35.86 9.49
C LYS A 616 -18.60 -35.09 8.17
N ALA A 617 -19.70 -35.23 7.42
CA ALA A 617 -19.97 -34.41 6.24
C ALA A 617 -20.45 -33.00 6.62
N VAL A 618 -21.38 -32.87 7.57
CA VAL A 618 -21.86 -31.57 8.08
C VAL A 618 -20.71 -30.75 8.66
N GLN A 619 -19.88 -31.33 9.54
CA GLN A 619 -18.74 -30.63 10.17
C GLN A 619 -17.75 -30.05 9.13
N ARG A 620 -17.38 -30.84 8.11
CA ARG A 620 -16.49 -30.37 7.02
C ARG A 620 -17.10 -29.24 6.18
N ILE A 621 -18.42 -29.14 6.07
CA ILE A 621 -19.09 -28.04 5.38
C ILE A 621 -19.16 -26.80 6.29
N GLU A 622 -19.38 -26.99 7.59
CA GLU A 622 -19.35 -25.91 8.60
C GLU A 622 -17.97 -25.25 8.69
N GLU A 623 -16.89 -26.04 8.72
CA GLU A 623 -15.50 -25.56 8.63
C GLU A 623 -15.22 -24.77 7.33
N GLN A 624 -15.71 -25.25 6.19
CA GLN A 624 -15.56 -24.57 4.89
C GLN A 624 -16.33 -23.25 4.84
N LEU A 625 -17.55 -23.23 5.38
CA LEU A 625 -18.40 -22.04 5.46
C LEU A 625 -17.78 -20.99 6.39
N MET A 626 -17.36 -21.39 7.60
CA MET A 626 -16.67 -20.51 8.55
C MET A 626 -15.44 -19.87 7.92
N LYS A 627 -14.63 -20.66 7.19
CA LYS A 627 -13.44 -20.16 6.49
C LYS A 627 -13.77 -19.12 5.41
N LEU A 628 -14.87 -19.27 4.67
CA LEU A 628 -15.30 -18.28 3.67
C LEU A 628 -15.87 -17.01 4.32
N GLN A 629 -16.66 -17.15 5.39
CA GLN A 629 -17.19 -16.02 6.16
C GLN A 629 -16.04 -15.19 6.77
N VAL A 630 -15.05 -15.85 7.40
CA VAL A 630 -13.82 -15.21 7.89
C VAL A 630 -13.08 -14.47 6.78
N GLN A 631 -12.98 -15.06 5.57
CA GLN A 631 -12.34 -14.40 4.42
C GLN A 631 -13.14 -13.20 3.87
N ALA A 632 -14.47 -13.19 4.00
CA ALA A 632 -15.29 -12.04 3.64
C ALA A 632 -15.10 -10.90 4.65
N THR A 633 -15.19 -11.21 5.94
CA THR A 633 -14.94 -10.27 7.04
C THR A 633 -13.54 -9.64 6.94
N ASP A 634 -12.49 -10.44 6.76
CA ASP A 634 -11.12 -9.94 6.60
C ASP A 634 -10.95 -9.03 5.37
N ARG A 635 -11.73 -9.23 4.30
CA ARG A 635 -11.67 -8.40 3.09
C ARG A 635 -12.41 -7.07 3.27
N GLU A 636 -13.61 -7.07 3.83
CA GLU A 636 -14.40 -5.84 4.03
C GLU A 636 -13.75 -4.95 5.08
N GLU A 637 -13.39 -5.49 6.25
CA GLU A 637 -12.73 -4.73 7.31
C GLU A 637 -11.37 -4.14 6.87
N ASN A 638 -10.70 -4.72 5.86
CA ASN A 638 -9.44 -4.21 5.32
C ASN A 638 -9.58 -3.44 3.98
N LYS A 639 -10.80 -3.17 3.49
CA LYS A 639 -11.07 -2.50 2.20
C LYS A 639 -10.15 -1.31 1.91
N GLN A 640 -10.05 -0.38 2.86
CA GLN A 640 -9.25 0.85 2.79
C GLN A 640 -7.92 0.81 3.56
N ILE A 641 -7.50 -0.34 4.12
CA ILE A 641 -6.31 -0.42 5.00
C ILE A 641 -5.16 -1.22 4.37
N ALA A 642 -3.93 -0.72 4.51
CA ALA A 642 -2.71 -1.26 3.91
C ALA A 642 -1.82 -2.03 4.92
N LEU A 643 -2.30 -3.20 5.36
CA LEU A 643 -1.66 -4.09 6.35
C LEU A 643 -0.20 -4.51 6.05
N GLY A 644 0.28 -4.39 4.81
CA GLY A 644 1.63 -4.79 4.42
C GLY A 644 2.72 -3.83 4.91
N THR A 645 2.41 -2.53 5.00
CA THR A 645 3.43 -1.50 5.30
C THR A 645 3.87 -1.52 6.76
N SER A 646 2.94 -1.74 7.70
CA SER A 646 3.24 -2.02 9.11
C SER A 646 4.06 -3.31 9.24
N LYS A 647 3.51 -4.41 8.72
CA LYS A 647 4.04 -5.78 8.85
C LYS A 647 5.45 -6.00 8.31
N LEU A 648 5.89 -5.23 7.32
CA LEU A 648 7.24 -5.34 6.77
C LEU A 648 8.30 -4.49 7.48
N ASN A 649 7.92 -3.41 8.19
CA ASN A 649 8.86 -2.33 8.55
C ASN A 649 8.75 -1.79 9.97
N TYR A 650 7.59 -1.89 10.62
CA TYR A 650 7.29 -1.26 11.91
C TYR A 650 6.95 -2.27 13.03
N LEU A 651 6.57 -3.50 12.67
CA LEU A 651 6.30 -4.59 13.62
C LEU A 651 7.55 -5.43 13.83
N ASP A 652 7.99 -5.62 15.08
CA ASP A 652 9.05 -6.58 15.39
C ASP A 652 8.56 -7.99 14.99
N PRO A 653 9.24 -8.66 14.03
CA PRO A 653 8.77 -9.95 13.50
C PRO A 653 8.71 -11.02 14.58
N ARG A 654 9.50 -10.92 15.64
CA ARG A 654 9.58 -11.88 16.75
C ARG A 654 8.29 -11.97 17.54
N ILE A 655 7.51 -10.88 17.65
CA ILE A 655 6.17 -10.89 18.24
C ILE A 655 5.25 -11.85 17.46
N SER A 656 5.34 -11.82 16.13
CA SER A 656 4.53 -12.70 15.27
C SER A 656 5.02 -14.15 15.29
N VAL A 657 6.34 -14.36 15.40
CA VAL A 657 6.93 -15.70 15.53
C VAL A 657 6.57 -16.34 16.86
N ALA A 658 6.68 -15.59 17.97
CA ALA A 658 6.29 -16.02 19.30
C ALA A 658 4.81 -16.42 19.34
N TRP A 659 3.92 -15.57 18.82
CA TRP A 659 2.48 -15.87 18.68
C TRP A 659 2.21 -17.12 17.82
N CYS A 660 2.93 -17.29 16.69
CA CYS A 660 2.86 -18.49 15.87
C CYS A 660 3.31 -19.76 16.62
N LYS A 661 4.48 -19.74 17.27
CA LYS A 661 5.01 -20.86 18.08
C LYS A 661 4.06 -21.17 19.26
N LYS A 662 3.47 -20.16 19.90
CA LYS A 662 2.56 -20.28 21.07
C LYS A 662 1.20 -20.90 20.74
N PHE A 663 0.61 -20.57 19.59
CA PHE A 663 -0.72 -21.07 19.19
C PHE A 663 -0.68 -22.19 18.14
N GLY A 664 0.51 -22.73 17.81
CA GLY A 664 0.67 -23.82 16.84
C GLY A 664 0.31 -23.41 15.40
N ILE A 665 0.49 -22.14 15.05
CA ILE A 665 0.08 -21.59 13.75
C ILE A 665 1.29 -21.62 12.80
N PRO A 666 1.24 -22.37 11.68
CA PRO A 666 2.35 -22.45 10.74
C PRO A 666 2.73 -21.06 10.18
N ILE A 667 4.02 -20.71 10.28
CA ILE A 667 4.51 -19.35 10.03
C ILE A 667 4.27 -18.89 8.59
N GLU A 668 4.16 -19.81 7.62
CA GLU A 668 3.85 -19.52 6.22
C GLU A 668 2.39 -19.10 5.97
N LYS A 669 1.51 -19.23 6.98
CA LYS A 669 0.18 -18.60 6.98
C LYS A 669 0.24 -17.10 7.27
N ILE A 670 1.30 -16.64 7.95
CA ILE A 670 1.53 -15.23 8.30
C ILE A 670 2.53 -14.59 7.34
N TYR A 671 3.66 -15.23 7.03
CA TYR A 671 4.73 -14.69 6.19
C TYR A 671 4.93 -15.50 4.91
N ASN A 672 4.85 -14.85 3.74
CA ASN A 672 5.18 -15.46 2.44
C ASN A 672 6.68 -15.78 2.31
N LYS A 673 7.13 -16.45 1.23
CA LYS A 673 8.55 -16.92 1.11
C LYS A 673 9.53 -15.76 1.36
N THR A 674 9.40 -14.65 0.64
CA THR A 674 10.29 -13.48 0.77
C THR A 674 10.19 -12.76 2.11
N GLN A 675 9.06 -12.84 2.80
CA GLN A 675 8.93 -12.34 4.18
C GLN A 675 9.65 -13.26 5.18
N ARG A 676 9.68 -14.57 4.95
CA ARG A 676 10.48 -15.50 5.77
C ARG A 676 11.98 -15.37 5.45
N GLU A 677 12.35 -15.18 4.19
CA GLU A 677 13.73 -14.84 3.76
C GLU A 677 14.23 -13.56 4.47
N LYS A 678 13.43 -12.48 4.53
CA LYS A 678 13.78 -11.26 5.29
C LYS A 678 13.90 -11.51 6.81
N PHE A 679 13.01 -12.32 7.37
CA PHE A 679 12.84 -12.49 8.82
C PHE A 679 13.41 -13.81 9.35
N ALA A 680 14.36 -14.45 8.65
CA ALA A 680 14.97 -15.71 9.05
C ALA A 680 15.52 -15.65 10.48
N TRP A 681 16.34 -14.61 10.76
CA TRP A 681 16.88 -14.27 12.09
C TRP A 681 15.82 -14.25 13.20
N ALA A 682 14.60 -13.80 12.90
CA ALA A 682 13.52 -13.69 13.87
C ALA A 682 12.68 -14.96 14.01
N ILE A 683 12.62 -15.80 12.96
CA ILE A 683 11.91 -17.09 12.96
C ILE A 683 12.69 -18.11 13.78
N ASP A 684 14.01 -18.07 13.63
CA ASP A 684 14.98 -18.86 14.38
C ASP A 684 15.02 -18.41 15.86
N MET A 685 15.65 -17.27 16.15
CA MET A 685 16.07 -16.85 17.50
C MET A 685 14.96 -16.66 18.55
N ALA A 686 13.68 -16.57 18.15
CA ALA A 686 12.62 -16.08 19.02
C ALA A 686 11.62 -17.17 19.43
N ASP A 687 11.53 -17.44 20.72
CA ASP A 687 10.63 -18.44 21.28
C ASP A 687 9.19 -17.97 21.50
N LYS A 688 8.31 -18.94 21.79
CA LYS A 688 6.88 -18.76 22.09
C LYS A 688 6.59 -17.76 23.24
N ASP A 689 7.58 -17.51 24.09
CA ASP A 689 7.50 -16.68 25.30
C ASP A 689 8.25 -15.34 25.17
N TYR A 690 8.73 -14.99 23.96
CA TYR A 690 9.36 -13.70 23.69
C TYR A 690 8.39 -12.53 23.93
N GLU A 691 8.88 -11.48 24.62
CA GLU A 691 8.21 -10.19 24.76
C GLU A 691 9.07 -9.04 24.20
N PHE A 692 8.46 -8.21 23.36
CA PHE A 692 8.97 -6.91 22.92
C PHE A 692 8.83 -5.89 24.06
#